data_AF-N2AS15-F1
#
_entry.id   AF-N2AS15-F1
#
_cell.length_a   1.000
_cell.length_b   1.000
_cell.length_c   1.000
_cell.angle_alpha   90.00
_cell.angle_beta   90.00
_cell.angle_gamma   90.00
#
_symmetry.space_group_name_H-M   'P 1'
#
loop_
_entity.id
_entity.type
_entity.pdbx_description
1 polymer ?
#
loop_
_entity_poly.entity_id
_entity_poly.type
_entity_poly.pdbx_seq_one_letter_code
_entity_poly.pdbx_strand_id
1 'polypeptide(L)'
;MRKRIEELAEGKIPYEQPQVIFSKEKLELEVVEGQTATDSFQIKSENGIRMRGMIYSSNIRMKCLTFQFEGEEADIQVQFRADGMSEGEIAVGELCVVCNGGEYQLSFAVTVTRLYAEASTGKIKNLRDFVKLAKSDWKEAYHIFHSPAFKNILAPKDLKASLLYEGLSKPSITEQTMDEFLIGIGKKERVRFLPEKHSVEVFEAAAPIEEQLLIQKEGWGFLEIRITASEEFIVPQKRYITDADFMGSTYPLSFYIDTEQMHAGNNFGCIYLENDVQKEEYQVWASADSIQVRKERTVQGLQRATYLLTKSYINFRLKKIVTGEWTKQTLALIQRMQEFQPNDPWYLLFQAYALQRNKQRQDAQWLMDEFRQKNKGKKDPQWAFYDYLCLQKEKEPIVVDRLLDEIEEIAKRYGTHPMIFFLTLRLNGTLRTQPQVKLRVMEARIMQGQYSPLWYVEAFTVYQEQPYLLTKLDRYEVLLMNWASRQGVLTKDLADQVMRLANNMRQFQPLVCRILFRSYEKNPDEDMLAGVCAYLIKGHCYQPKYHHWYEKGITENLKITGLYEAFLLTMDLHHIQPLPKVIQMYFQYNNQLPYPYKAALYANIIAHKETQPVIYEKYSETMKQFAIDEILKGHMDDNLAVVYDEILDKGILTQELAGPLADILYTHKFYCMNKMAAFVVIIQKHMKEEQRVPISGELAYFQLFSNDYAILLENNRGQRFVSPESCQLEKLMKPSHYIRRCLNLAPQKLQFLMHHMDGKTDLSVPVKTDVEFLRILMEAPQISEKFKSQIGPGLVRYCLINQMEEGLDAYLMQVDFAAMRADNRNLMIELMIDRGWNEKAFELVSSYGYAGIGRQKLAHLITYMLRARDIGEDAFLLELCMAVLERDVQNAVIVSYLAKYYEGPSKQMMRVYQAAQLLEIKDTAELEERLLIQTLYSTEYVDRIQEVYLAYRAHNGREFIIQAYRSYCMHEYVVHDMILPASLFLEACQLYKEGRLRGIVCRLGLLKYFSETDKPDRYQLKMADELLNEFISTNMNFAFFNRLPDSLCRKYQLYNRKVVEYHARPDSKIAIHYRMPKQQQEFTASAMSNRYDGIFTWEFLLFRDDEVEYYITEETENGTQQLGESNRITGAEYRDIRYGGRYAYINHMLYLREQGNERDLLRTMQEYEKLSILSSKMFKII
;
A
#
# COMPACT_ATOMS: atom_id res chain seq x y z
N MET A 1 24.04 10.61 -48.84
CA MET A 1 25.25 11.42 -48.59
C MET A 1 26.24 11.36 -49.75
N ARG A 2 26.97 10.27 -49.99
CA ARG A 2 28.03 10.22 -51.04
C ARG A 2 27.62 10.75 -52.43
N LYS A 3 26.50 10.27 -52.98
CA LYS A 3 25.97 10.74 -54.28
C LYS A 3 25.80 12.27 -54.34
N ARG A 4 25.32 12.87 -53.26
CA ARG A 4 25.15 14.33 -53.16
C ARG A 4 26.49 15.05 -53.17
N ILE A 5 27.51 14.51 -52.52
CA ILE A 5 28.85 15.11 -52.53
C ILE A 5 29.49 14.99 -53.91
N GLU A 6 29.27 13.87 -54.60
CA GLU A 6 29.70 13.71 -56.00
C GLU A 6 29.01 14.74 -56.91
N GLU A 7 27.70 14.94 -56.76
CA GLU A 7 26.94 15.99 -57.47
C GLU A 7 27.48 17.40 -57.18
N LEU A 8 27.73 17.73 -55.90
CA LEU A 8 28.33 19.01 -55.50
C LEU A 8 29.73 19.20 -56.08
N ALA A 9 30.57 18.16 -56.09
CA ALA A 9 31.91 18.20 -56.68
C ALA A 9 31.88 18.42 -58.21
N GLU A 10 30.84 17.94 -58.89
CA GLU A 10 30.57 18.22 -60.30
C GLU A 10 29.99 19.62 -60.54
N GLY A 11 29.65 20.36 -59.49
CA GLY A 11 29.02 21.68 -59.56
C GLY A 11 27.51 21.63 -59.76
N LYS A 12 26.85 20.50 -59.47
CA LYS A 12 25.40 20.36 -59.49
C LYS A 12 24.86 20.62 -58.09
N ILE A 13 24.41 21.85 -57.87
CA ILE A 13 23.81 22.29 -56.61
C ILE A 13 22.31 22.42 -56.86
N PRO A 14 21.45 21.76 -56.07
CA PRO A 14 20.03 21.89 -56.28
C PRO A 14 19.56 23.23 -55.76
N TYR A 15 18.76 23.87 -56.58
CA TYR A 15 18.18 25.16 -56.30
C TYR A 15 17.20 25.13 -55.14
N GLU A 16 16.37 24.08 -55.04
CA GLU A 16 15.45 23.89 -53.92
C GLU A 16 15.83 22.72 -53.03
N GLN A 17 15.53 22.92 -51.75
CA GLN A 17 15.69 21.91 -50.71
C GLN A 17 14.32 21.50 -50.17
N PRO A 18 14.18 20.28 -49.63
CA PRO A 18 12.95 19.87 -48.97
C PRO A 18 12.60 20.81 -47.81
N GLN A 19 11.39 21.36 -47.81
CA GLN A 19 10.83 22.09 -46.67
C GLN A 19 10.24 21.09 -45.68
N VAL A 20 11.00 20.76 -44.64
CA VAL A 20 10.65 19.68 -43.69
C VAL A 20 9.68 20.17 -42.62
N ILE A 21 8.57 19.44 -42.45
CA ILE A 21 7.57 19.65 -41.39
C ILE A 21 7.39 18.36 -40.60
N PHE A 22 7.21 18.50 -39.29
CA PHE A 22 6.93 17.40 -38.37
C PHE A 22 5.44 17.36 -38.01
N SER A 23 4.87 16.16 -37.88
CA SER A 23 3.49 16.00 -37.42
C SER A 23 3.28 16.38 -35.94
N LYS A 24 4.37 16.53 -35.18
CA LYS A 24 4.38 16.86 -33.75
C LYS A 24 5.49 17.87 -33.46
N GLU A 25 5.23 18.86 -32.61
CA GLU A 25 6.25 19.80 -32.13
C GLU A 25 7.15 19.20 -31.02
N LYS A 26 6.61 18.25 -30.26
CA LYS A 26 7.28 17.55 -29.16
C LYS A 26 6.71 16.15 -28.98
N LEU A 27 7.55 15.19 -28.64
CA LEU A 27 7.14 13.83 -28.27
C LEU A 27 6.94 13.72 -26.76
N GLU A 28 5.72 13.41 -26.31
CA GLU A 28 5.39 13.21 -24.89
C GLU A 28 4.92 11.78 -24.68
N LEU A 29 5.69 11.01 -23.92
CA LEU A 29 5.41 9.59 -23.66
C LEU A 29 5.24 9.35 -22.16
N GLU A 30 4.30 8.46 -21.81
CA GLU A 30 4.25 7.83 -20.49
C GLU A 30 4.76 6.39 -20.60
N VAL A 31 5.65 5.98 -19.69
CA VAL A 31 6.20 4.62 -19.66
C VAL A 31 6.10 4.04 -18.25
N VAL A 32 5.88 2.74 -18.16
CA VAL A 32 5.86 2.02 -16.89
C VAL A 32 7.30 1.67 -16.45
N GLU A 33 7.61 1.75 -15.15
CA GLU A 33 8.89 1.32 -14.57
C GLU A 33 9.37 -0.03 -15.15
N GLY A 34 10.60 -0.07 -15.68
CA GLY A 34 11.18 -1.29 -16.26
C GLY A 34 10.53 -1.80 -17.55
N GLN A 35 9.61 -1.03 -18.16
CA GLN A 35 9.00 -1.36 -19.44
C GLN A 35 9.49 -0.45 -20.56
N THR A 36 9.03 -0.75 -21.78
CA THR A 36 9.31 0.04 -22.97
C THR A 36 8.03 0.68 -23.49
N ALA A 37 8.09 1.96 -23.86
CA ALA A 37 7.01 2.65 -24.56
C ALA A 37 7.41 2.92 -26.01
N THR A 38 6.47 2.86 -26.93
CA THR A 38 6.68 3.18 -28.35
C THR A 38 5.75 4.31 -28.77
N ASP A 39 6.26 5.22 -29.59
CA ASP A 39 5.47 6.28 -30.23
C ASP A 39 5.99 6.49 -31.66
N SER A 40 5.27 7.28 -32.45
CA SER A 40 5.67 7.65 -33.80
C SER A 40 5.33 9.09 -34.14
N PHE A 41 6.09 9.65 -35.08
CA PHE A 41 5.81 10.94 -35.69
C PHE A 41 6.09 10.87 -37.19
N GLN A 42 5.42 11.71 -37.97
CA GLN A 42 5.63 11.80 -39.41
C GLN A 42 6.55 12.97 -39.75
N ILE A 43 7.38 12.77 -40.75
CA ILE A 43 8.20 13.80 -41.38
C ILE A 43 7.69 13.97 -42.82
N LYS A 44 7.34 15.19 -43.22
CA LYS A 44 6.82 15.50 -44.55
C LYS A 44 7.58 16.65 -45.21
N SER A 45 7.78 16.57 -46.53
CA SER A 45 8.21 17.70 -47.35
C SER A 45 7.00 18.49 -47.86
N GLU A 46 6.94 19.78 -47.52
CA GLU A 46 5.84 20.67 -47.93
C GLU A 46 5.86 20.98 -49.43
N ASN A 47 7.05 21.13 -50.01
CA ASN A 47 7.28 21.41 -51.43
C ASN A 47 7.41 20.16 -52.31
N GLY A 48 7.10 18.95 -51.81
CA GLY A 48 7.08 17.71 -52.59
C GLY A 48 8.45 17.17 -53.03
N ILE A 49 9.54 17.69 -52.45
CA ILE A 49 10.90 17.22 -52.76
C ILE A 49 11.23 16.03 -51.86
N ARG A 50 11.69 14.93 -52.45
CA ARG A 50 12.09 13.74 -51.68
C ARG A 50 13.17 14.06 -50.66
N MET A 51 12.87 13.72 -49.41
CA MET A 51 13.81 13.76 -48.30
C MET A 51 14.53 12.42 -48.20
N ARG A 52 15.80 12.47 -47.81
CA ARG A 52 16.58 11.31 -47.38
C ARG A 52 17.41 11.72 -46.18
N GLY A 53 17.32 10.98 -45.10
CA GLY A 53 17.96 11.38 -43.86
C GLY A 53 18.23 10.27 -42.87
N MET A 54 18.87 10.66 -41.79
CA MET A 54 19.18 9.85 -40.62
C MET A 54 18.71 10.57 -39.36
N ILE A 55 18.37 9.80 -38.32
CA ILE A 55 17.87 10.33 -37.05
C ILE A 55 18.77 9.85 -35.93
N TYR A 56 19.30 10.80 -35.16
CA TYR A 56 20.14 10.56 -34.00
C TYR A 56 19.36 10.89 -32.72
N SER A 57 19.56 10.11 -31.66
CA SER A 57 18.97 10.39 -30.35
C SER A 57 20.04 10.94 -29.41
N SER A 58 19.69 11.96 -28.62
CA SER A 58 20.56 12.49 -27.57
C SER A 58 20.61 11.61 -26.31
N ASN A 59 19.84 10.53 -26.25
CA ASN A 59 19.77 9.62 -25.09
C ASN A 59 19.57 8.18 -25.55
N ILE A 60 20.45 7.24 -25.17
CA ILE A 60 20.39 5.83 -25.61
C ILE A 60 19.11 5.12 -25.16
N ARG A 61 18.46 5.61 -24.10
CA ARG A 61 17.16 5.07 -23.67
C ARG A 61 16.08 5.29 -24.72
N MET A 62 16.21 6.34 -25.54
CA MET A 62 15.35 6.62 -26.67
C MET A 62 15.97 6.06 -27.95
N LYS A 63 15.51 4.88 -28.37
CA LYS A 63 15.94 4.22 -29.60
C LYS A 63 15.03 4.61 -30.76
N CYS A 64 15.60 5.19 -31.82
CA CYS A 64 14.90 5.35 -33.09
C CYS A 64 14.90 4.02 -33.84
N LEU A 65 13.72 3.42 -34.05
CA LEU A 65 13.57 2.17 -34.81
C LEU A 65 13.68 2.44 -36.31
N THR A 66 13.16 3.57 -36.77
CA THR A 66 13.29 4.07 -38.15
C THR A 66 14.38 5.14 -38.26
N PHE A 67 15.62 4.77 -37.96
CA PHE A 67 16.74 5.73 -37.92
C PHE A 67 17.21 6.21 -39.30
N GLN A 68 16.77 5.57 -40.38
CA GLN A 68 16.99 5.99 -41.78
C GLN A 68 15.66 6.09 -42.50
N PHE A 69 15.48 7.13 -43.32
CA PHE A 69 14.24 7.33 -44.08
C PHE A 69 14.52 7.91 -45.47
N GLU A 70 13.61 7.63 -46.40
CA GLU A 70 13.59 8.15 -47.77
C GLU A 70 12.14 8.28 -48.28
N GLY A 71 11.76 9.44 -48.80
CA GLY A 71 10.40 9.70 -49.32
C GLY A 71 9.99 11.18 -49.26
N GLU A 72 8.81 11.50 -49.78
CA GLU A 72 8.15 12.80 -49.55
C GLU A 72 7.47 12.87 -48.18
N GLU A 73 7.11 11.70 -47.64
CA GLU A 73 6.57 11.50 -46.30
C GLU A 73 7.19 10.22 -45.71
N ALA A 74 7.50 10.23 -44.42
CA ALA A 74 8.05 9.08 -43.70
C ALA A 74 7.52 8.99 -42.27
N ASP A 75 7.10 7.79 -41.86
CA ASP A 75 6.70 7.48 -40.49
C ASP A 75 7.90 7.01 -39.66
N ILE A 76 8.24 7.76 -38.62
CA ILE A 76 9.36 7.46 -37.74
C ILE A 76 8.85 6.81 -36.48
N GLN A 77 9.28 5.57 -36.23
CA GLN A 77 8.97 4.85 -34.99
C GLN A 77 10.10 5.00 -33.98
N VAL A 78 9.76 5.29 -32.73
CA VAL A 78 10.69 5.42 -31.61
C VAL A 78 10.27 4.52 -30.45
N GLN A 79 11.25 4.06 -29.68
CA GLN A 79 11.05 3.23 -28.49
C GLN A 79 11.89 3.77 -27.33
N PHE A 80 11.24 4.03 -26.20
CA PHE A 80 11.92 4.40 -24.96
C PHE A 80 12.03 3.22 -23.99
N ARG A 81 13.19 3.03 -23.35
CA ARG A 81 13.44 2.02 -22.30
C ARG A 81 13.57 2.64 -20.92
N ALA A 82 12.65 2.30 -20.01
CA ALA A 82 12.61 2.82 -18.64
C ALA A 82 13.36 1.95 -17.61
N ASP A 83 14.27 1.08 -18.06
CA ASP A 83 15.04 0.18 -17.20
C ASP A 83 15.80 0.96 -16.11
N GLY A 84 15.56 0.66 -14.83
CA GLY A 84 16.25 1.33 -13.72
C GLY A 84 15.77 2.74 -13.37
N MET A 85 14.74 3.25 -14.06
CA MET A 85 14.07 4.51 -13.71
C MET A 85 12.91 4.27 -12.73
N SER A 86 12.65 5.24 -11.87
CA SER A 86 11.56 5.21 -10.87
C SER A 86 10.44 6.19 -11.21
N GLU A 87 9.24 5.94 -10.70
CA GLU A 87 8.12 6.85 -10.85
C GLU A 87 8.45 8.30 -10.44
N GLY A 88 7.99 9.24 -11.27
CA GLY A 88 8.20 10.67 -11.09
C GLY A 88 9.50 11.18 -11.72
N GLU A 89 10.39 10.29 -12.15
CA GLU A 89 11.51 10.67 -13.01
C GLU A 89 11.02 11.04 -14.41
N ILE A 90 11.61 12.11 -14.95
CA ILE A 90 11.33 12.60 -16.30
C ILE A 90 12.64 12.54 -17.08
N ALA A 91 12.66 11.75 -18.16
CA ALA A 91 13.76 11.78 -19.12
C ALA A 91 13.45 12.80 -20.21
N VAL A 92 14.35 13.76 -20.39
CA VAL A 92 14.26 14.78 -21.46
C VAL A 92 15.44 14.60 -22.40
N GLY A 93 15.19 14.76 -23.69
CA GLY A 93 16.22 14.72 -24.73
C GLY A 93 15.68 15.22 -26.06
N GLU A 94 16.46 15.01 -27.11
CA GLU A 94 16.20 15.49 -28.46
C GLU A 94 16.46 14.38 -29.48
N LEU A 95 15.61 14.32 -30.51
CA LEU A 95 15.86 13.58 -31.73
C LEU A 95 16.35 14.57 -32.80
N CYS A 96 17.57 14.38 -33.28
CA CYS A 96 18.16 15.21 -34.30
C CYS A 96 17.99 14.55 -35.67
N VAL A 97 17.23 15.20 -36.54
CA VAL A 97 16.95 14.73 -37.91
C VAL A 97 17.91 15.42 -38.86
N VAL A 98 18.79 14.64 -39.49
CA VAL A 98 19.78 15.11 -40.47
C VAL A 98 19.35 14.63 -41.85
N CYS A 99 18.94 15.56 -42.72
CA CYS A 99 18.49 15.23 -44.07
C CYS A 99 19.04 16.21 -45.10
N ASN A 100 18.80 15.95 -46.39
CA ASN A 100 19.18 16.83 -47.51
C ASN A 100 18.43 18.18 -47.56
N GLY A 101 17.58 18.48 -46.57
CA GLY A 101 16.92 19.78 -46.39
C GLY A 101 17.30 20.51 -45.10
N GLY A 102 18.29 20.02 -44.34
CA GLY A 102 18.74 20.65 -43.11
C GLY A 102 18.90 19.71 -41.93
N GLU A 103 19.29 20.29 -40.79
CA GLU A 103 19.32 19.62 -39.49
C GLU A 103 18.23 20.19 -38.56
N TYR A 104 17.35 19.32 -38.07
CA TYR A 104 16.21 19.70 -37.22
C TYR A 104 16.27 18.97 -35.88
N GLN A 105 15.70 19.57 -34.84
CA GLN A 105 15.63 18.99 -33.51
C GLN A 105 14.18 18.84 -33.09
N LEU A 106 13.81 17.63 -32.65
CA LEU A 106 12.51 17.33 -32.08
C LEU A 106 12.70 16.91 -30.62
N SER A 107 12.27 17.75 -29.68
CA SER A 107 12.38 17.45 -28.26
C SER A 107 11.42 16.32 -27.85
N PHE A 108 11.84 15.51 -26.87
CA PHE A 108 10.98 14.53 -26.23
C PHE A 108 11.03 14.65 -24.71
N ALA A 109 9.91 14.31 -24.06
CA ALA A 109 9.81 14.16 -22.62
C ALA A 109 9.10 12.84 -22.30
N VAL A 110 9.76 11.96 -21.56
CA VAL A 110 9.21 10.69 -21.12
C VAL A 110 9.01 10.71 -19.62
N THR A 111 7.76 10.53 -19.19
CA THR A 111 7.40 10.47 -17.77
C THR A 111 7.29 9.02 -17.33
N VAL A 112 8.06 8.64 -16.33
CA VAL A 112 8.01 7.28 -15.76
C VAL A 112 6.91 7.19 -14.72
N THR A 113 6.09 6.17 -14.85
CA THR A 113 4.94 5.88 -14.00
C THR A 113 5.02 4.45 -13.49
N ARG A 114 4.34 4.13 -12.39
CA ARG A 114 4.15 2.73 -11.99
C ARG A 114 3.05 2.08 -12.81
N LEU A 115 3.07 0.75 -12.80
CA LEU A 115 1.93 -0.03 -13.28
C LEU A 115 0.77 0.19 -12.31
N TYR A 116 -0.07 1.17 -12.63
CA TYR A 116 -1.33 1.41 -11.93
C TYR A 116 -2.44 0.64 -12.61
N ALA A 117 -3.39 0.16 -11.81
CA ALA A 117 -4.58 -0.46 -12.35
C ALA A 117 -5.47 0.62 -13.01
N GLU A 118 -5.95 0.33 -14.22
CA GLU A 118 -7.01 1.09 -14.86
C GLU A 118 -8.35 0.62 -14.29
N ALA A 119 -9.20 1.58 -13.94
CA ALA A 119 -10.57 1.35 -13.49
C ALA A 119 -11.53 2.22 -14.30
N SER A 120 -12.83 1.94 -14.19
CA SER A 120 -13.92 2.75 -14.76
C SER A 120 -13.86 4.23 -14.34
N THR A 121 -13.31 4.53 -13.16
CA THR A 121 -13.11 5.88 -12.63
C THR A 121 -11.77 6.54 -13.03
N GLY A 122 -10.96 5.88 -13.86
CA GLY A 122 -9.60 6.29 -14.24
C GLY A 122 -8.49 5.49 -13.53
N LYS A 123 -7.22 5.87 -13.76
CA LYS A 123 -6.04 5.21 -13.16
C LYS A 123 -6.03 5.37 -11.63
N ILE A 124 -5.97 4.25 -10.89
CA ILE A 124 -5.93 4.25 -9.42
C ILE A 124 -4.49 4.43 -8.94
N LYS A 125 -4.12 5.66 -8.54
CA LYS A 125 -2.73 6.00 -8.17
C LYS A 125 -2.44 5.95 -6.67
N ASN A 126 -3.46 6.06 -5.83
CA ASN A 126 -3.30 6.11 -4.37
C ASN A 126 -4.50 5.51 -3.63
N LEU A 127 -4.35 5.33 -2.31
CA LEU A 127 -5.41 4.77 -1.46
C LEU A 127 -6.73 5.56 -1.49
N ARG A 128 -6.71 6.87 -1.74
CA ARG A 128 -7.94 7.67 -1.83
C ARG A 128 -8.73 7.33 -3.08
N ASP A 129 -8.05 7.14 -4.21
CA ASP A 129 -8.66 6.74 -5.47
C ASP A 129 -9.25 5.34 -5.36
N PHE A 130 -8.52 4.42 -4.72
CA PHE A 130 -9.00 3.06 -4.46
C PHE A 130 -10.26 3.03 -3.57
N VAL A 131 -10.31 3.85 -2.51
CA VAL A 131 -11.50 3.96 -1.64
C VAL A 131 -12.71 4.52 -2.40
N LYS A 132 -12.51 5.46 -3.33
CA LYS A 132 -13.59 5.98 -4.18
C LYS A 132 -14.11 4.90 -5.14
N LEU A 133 -13.21 4.11 -5.73
CA LEU A 133 -13.58 2.98 -6.56
C LEU A 133 -14.37 1.95 -5.75
N ALA A 134 -13.88 1.52 -4.58
CA ALA A 134 -14.57 0.55 -3.73
C ALA A 134 -15.99 1.00 -3.33
N LYS A 135 -16.23 2.31 -3.18
CA LYS A 135 -17.58 2.87 -2.91
C LYS A 135 -18.50 2.89 -4.13
N SER A 136 -17.96 2.95 -5.34
CA SER A 136 -18.74 3.06 -6.58
C SER A 136 -18.93 1.71 -7.26
N ASP A 137 -17.86 0.91 -7.35
CA ASP A 137 -17.87 -0.46 -7.86
C ASP A 137 -16.99 -1.38 -6.98
N TRP A 138 -17.65 -2.17 -6.13
CA TRP A 138 -16.98 -3.10 -5.21
C TRP A 138 -16.27 -4.25 -5.92
N LYS A 139 -16.83 -4.76 -7.03
CA LYS A 139 -16.28 -5.91 -7.75
C LYS A 139 -15.03 -5.51 -8.52
N GLU A 140 -15.06 -4.35 -9.16
CA GLU A 140 -13.88 -3.80 -9.84
C GLU A 140 -12.75 -3.52 -8.83
N ALA A 141 -13.07 -2.94 -7.67
CA ALA A 141 -12.09 -2.74 -6.60
C ALA A 141 -11.48 -4.06 -6.09
N TYR A 142 -12.30 -5.11 -5.94
CA TYR A 142 -11.82 -6.43 -5.54
C TYR A 142 -10.85 -7.04 -6.56
N HIS A 143 -11.12 -6.92 -7.86
CA HIS A 143 -10.20 -7.36 -8.91
C HIS A 143 -8.86 -6.63 -8.85
N ILE A 144 -8.87 -5.32 -8.57
CA ILE A 144 -7.64 -4.53 -8.39
C ILE A 144 -6.91 -4.94 -7.12
N PHE A 145 -7.62 -5.14 -6.00
CA PHE A 145 -7.04 -5.57 -4.72
C PHE A 145 -6.33 -6.93 -4.82
N HIS A 146 -6.89 -7.84 -5.62
CA HIS A 146 -6.28 -9.14 -5.90
C HIS A 146 -5.08 -9.05 -6.87
N SER A 147 -4.96 -7.96 -7.64
CA SER A 147 -3.87 -7.78 -8.60
C SER A 147 -2.55 -7.46 -7.90
N PRO A 148 -1.40 -7.99 -8.38
CA PRO A 148 -0.08 -7.56 -7.92
C PRO A 148 0.13 -6.04 -8.00
N ALA A 149 -0.55 -5.37 -8.92
CA ALA A 149 -0.49 -3.92 -9.10
C ALA A 149 -1.01 -3.13 -7.88
N PHE A 150 -1.83 -3.73 -7.01
CA PHE A 150 -2.31 -3.06 -5.79
C PHE A 150 -1.16 -2.59 -4.90
N LYS A 151 -0.07 -3.36 -4.83
CA LYS A 151 1.11 -3.01 -4.03
C LYS A 151 1.73 -1.68 -4.46
N ASN A 152 1.58 -1.30 -5.73
CA ASN A 152 2.13 -0.05 -6.27
C ASN A 152 1.38 1.19 -5.76
N ILE A 153 0.13 1.02 -5.31
CA ILE A 153 -0.73 2.07 -4.74
C ILE A 153 -0.30 2.40 -3.30
N LEU A 154 0.36 1.46 -2.62
CA LEU A 154 0.79 1.59 -1.23
C LEU A 154 2.12 2.36 -1.17
N ALA A 155 2.03 3.67 -0.92
CA ALA A 155 3.21 4.52 -0.83
C ALA A 155 4.10 4.15 0.39
N PRO A 156 5.41 4.47 0.38
CA PRO A 156 6.31 4.20 1.51
C PRO A 156 5.85 4.80 2.85
N LYS A 157 5.15 5.94 2.80
CA LYS A 157 4.54 6.60 3.97
C LYS A 157 3.38 5.81 4.59
N ASP A 158 2.77 4.90 3.83
CA ASP A 158 1.63 4.08 4.25
C ASP A 158 2.10 2.69 4.74
N LEU A 159 3.23 2.65 5.46
CA LEU A 159 3.84 1.40 5.95
C LEU A 159 2.85 0.51 6.70
N LYS A 160 2.02 1.08 7.59
CA LYS A 160 1.00 0.32 8.31
C LYS A 160 -0.02 -0.34 7.36
N ALA A 161 -0.43 0.35 6.29
CA ALA A 161 -1.31 -0.23 5.28
C ALA A 161 -0.61 -1.37 4.53
N SER A 162 0.68 -1.21 4.19
CA SER A 162 1.48 -2.27 3.56
C SER A 162 1.57 -3.53 4.42
N LEU A 163 1.84 -3.37 5.72
CA LEU A 163 1.89 -4.50 6.66
C LEU A 163 0.51 -5.16 6.86
N LEU A 164 -0.57 -4.37 6.94
CA LEU A 164 -1.93 -4.90 7.00
C LEU A 164 -2.30 -5.70 5.75
N TYR A 165 -1.97 -5.18 4.56
CA TYR A 165 -2.22 -5.86 3.30
C TYR A 165 -1.44 -7.18 3.22
N GLU A 166 -0.15 -7.19 3.59
CA GLU A 166 0.68 -8.39 3.63
C GLU A 166 0.09 -9.45 4.56
N GLY A 167 -0.42 -9.04 5.72
CA GLY A 167 -1.03 -9.94 6.69
C GLY A 167 -2.38 -10.51 6.32
N LEU A 168 -3.27 -9.67 5.79
CA LEU A 168 -4.61 -10.07 5.37
C LEU A 168 -4.56 -10.94 4.11
N SER A 169 -3.62 -10.67 3.20
CA SER A 169 -3.53 -11.38 1.91
C SER A 169 -2.83 -12.74 1.99
N LYS A 170 -2.13 -13.05 3.08
CA LYS A 170 -1.28 -14.25 3.20
C LYS A 170 -2.06 -15.57 3.17
N PRO A 171 -3.23 -15.72 3.84
CA PRO A 171 -4.02 -16.95 3.75
C PRO A 171 -4.71 -17.07 2.39
N SER A 172 -5.51 -16.07 2.01
CA SER A 172 -6.23 -15.99 0.74
C SER A 172 -6.84 -14.60 0.60
N ILE A 173 -6.77 -14.00 -0.59
CA ILE A 173 -7.45 -12.72 -0.88
C ILE A 173 -8.92 -13.01 -1.18
N THR A 174 -9.82 -12.44 -0.37
CA THR A 174 -11.29 -12.51 -0.54
C THR A 174 -11.91 -11.11 -0.42
N GLU A 175 -13.18 -10.96 -0.79
CA GLU A 175 -13.90 -9.68 -0.59
C GLU A 175 -13.92 -9.25 0.88
N GLN A 176 -14.01 -10.21 1.81
CA GLN A 176 -13.87 -9.96 3.24
C GLN A 176 -12.50 -9.34 3.56
N THR A 177 -11.40 -9.89 3.03
CA THR A 177 -10.06 -9.33 3.29
C THR A 177 -9.89 -7.90 2.78
N MET A 178 -10.54 -7.55 1.66
CA MET A 178 -10.56 -6.18 1.15
C MET A 178 -11.35 -5.26 2.09
N ASP A 179 -12.50 -5.72 2.60
CA ASP A 179 -13.30 -4.96 3.58
C ASP A 179 -12.53 -4.72 4.87
N GLU A 180 -11.93 -5.78 5.42
CA GLU A 180 -11.08 -5.74 6.62
C GLU A 180 -9.87 -4.81 6.43
N PHE A 181 -9.27 -4.81 5.23
CA PHE A 181 -8.19 -3.88 4.91
C PHE A 181 -8.66 -2.42 4.97
N LEU A 182 -9.80 -2.09 4.34
CA LEU A 182 -10.38 -0.73 4.33
C LEU A 182 -10.76 -0.25 5.74
N ILE A 183 -11.26 -1.15 6.58
CA ILE A 183 -11.54 -0.90 8.00
C ILE A 183 -10.23 -0.65 8.76
N GLY A 184 -9.22 -1.51 8.56
CA GLY A 184 -7.94 -1.45 9.27
C GLY A 184 -7.12 -0.18 9.01
N ILE A 185 -7.23 0.38 7.79
CA ILE A 185 -6.60 1.67 7.45
C ILE A 185 -7.46 2.89 7.85
N GLY A 186 -8.62 2.68 8.48
CA GLY A 186 -9.53 3.74 8.94
C GLY A 186 -10.19 4.53 7.81
N LYS A 187 -10.39 3.93 6.63
CA LYS A 187 -11.07 4.58 5.49
C LYS A 187 -12.53 4.15 5.33
N LYS A 188 -12.96 3.19 6.12
CA LYS A 188 -14.29 2.60 6.10
C LYS A 188 -14.70 2.20 7.52
N GLU A 189 -15.97 2.41 7.86
CA GLU A 189 -16.57 1.84 9.07
C GLU A 189 -17.13 0.44 8.77
N ARG A 190 -17.11 -0.43 9.78
CA ARG A 190 -17.61 -1.79 9.67
C ARG A 190 -19.11 -1.80 9.44
N VAL A 191 -19.59 -2.65 8.53
CA VAL A 191 -21.03 -2.84 8.31
C VAL A 191 -21.65 -3.49 9.54
N ARG A 192 -22.76 -2.93 10.03
CA ARG A 192 -23.53 -3.48 11.15
C ARG A 192 -24.90 -3.92 10.66
N PHE A 193 -25.44 -4.96 11.28
CA PHE A 193 -26.82 -5.39 11.05
C PHE A 193 -27.61 -5.36 12.35
N LEU A 194 -28.87 -4.95 12.29
CA LEU A 194 -29.73 -4.79 13.46
C LEU A 194 -31.09 -5.42 13.17
N PRO A 195 -31.58 -6.37 13.99
CA PRO A 195 -32.94 -6.85 13.88
C PRO A 195 -33.91 -5.76 14.38
N GLU A 196 -35.04 -5.56 13.68
CA GLU A 196 -36.05 -4.55 14.08
C GLU A 196 -36.70 -4.88 15.43
N LYS A 197 -36.85 -6.18 15.72
CA LYS A 197 -37.42 -6.71 16.96
C LYS A 197 -36.44 -7.73 17.54
N HIS A 198 -36.41 -7.85 18.86
CA HIS A 198 -35.60 -8.86 19.56
C HIS A 198 -36.41 -10.10 19.98
N SER A 199 -37.73 -10.07 19.84
CA SER A 199 -38.58 -11.22 20.13
C SER A 199 -39.86 -11.27 19.29
N VAL A 200 -40.45 -12.46 19.21
CA VAL A 200 -41.81 -12.70 18.72
C VAL A 200 -42.51 -13.75 19.56
N GLU A 201 -43.81 -13.57 19.74
CA GLU A 201 -44.69 -14.48 20.46
C GLU A 201 -45.79 -14.96 19.50
N VAL A 202 -45.86 -16.28 19.30
CA VAL A 202 -46.81 -16.94 18.39
C VAL A 202 -47.63 -17.96 19.18
N PHE A 203 -48.94 -17.75 19.24
CA PHE A 203 -49.88 -18.60 19.96
C PHE A 203 -50.92 -19.19 19.01
N GLU A 204 -51.59 -20.26 19.43
CA GLU A 204 -52.57 -20.98 18.60
C GLU A 204 -51.99 -21.57 17.31
N ALA A 205 -50.70 -21.98 17.34
CA ALA A 205 -50.02 -22.61 16.22
C ALA A 205 -50.52 -24.03 15.96
N ALA A 206 -51.63 -24.16 15.21
CA ALA A 206 -52.25 -25.44 14.85
C ALA A 206 -51.69 -26.07 13.56
N ALA A 207 -50.99 -25.28 12.75
CA ALA A 207 -50.30 -25.68 11.52
C ALA A 207 -48.98 -24.88 11.44
N PRO A 208 -48.01 -25.28 10.59
CA PRO A 208 -46.77 -24.54 10.43
C PRO A 208 -47.03 -23.06 10.11
N ILE A 209 -46.47 -22.16 10.92
CA ILE A 209 -46.62 -20.71 10.76
C ILE A 209 -45.34 -20.14 10.15
N GLU A 210 -45.51 -19.28 9.14
CA GLU A 210 -44.42 -18.47 8.60
C GLU A 210 -44.39 -17.11 9.29
N GLU A 211 -43.22 -16.74 9.81
CA GLU A 211 -42.98 -15.43 10.42
C GLU A 211 -41.81 -14.74 9.72
N GLN A 212 -41.79 -13.40 9.81
CA GLN A 212 -40.77 -12.57 9.17
C GLN A 212 -40.09 -11.65 10.17
N LEU A 213 -38.75 -11.71 10.21
CA LEU A 213 -37.89 -10.79 10.93
C LEU A 213 -37.25 -9.81 9.95
N LEU A 214 -37.51 -8.51 10.11
CA LEU A 214 -36.83 -7.48 9.34
C LEU A 214 -35.43 -7.22 9.92
N ILE A 215 -34.40 -7.34 9.08
CA ILE A 215 -33.00 -7.04 9.39
C ILE A 215 -32.61 -5.74 8.67
N GLN A 216 -32.11 -4.76 9.41
CA GLN A 216 -31.60 -3.50 8.88
C GLN A 216 -30.07 -3.53 8.79
N LYS A 217 -29.51 -2.99 7.70
CA LYS A 217 -28.07 -2.86 7.46
C LYS A 217 -27.63 -1.40 7.54
N GLU A 218 -26.56 -1.15 8.28
CA GLU A 218 -25.88 0.15 8.35
C GLU A 218 -24.48 0.07 7.74
N GLY A 219 -24.17 0.97 6.81
CA GLY A 219 -22.89 1.02 6.11
C GLY A 219 -22.92 0.40 4.71
N TRP A 220 -21.74 0.20 4.14
CA TRP A 220 -21.50 -0.31 2.78
C TRP A 220 -20.36 -1.33 2.80
N GLY A 221 -20.23 -2.20 1.81
CA GLY A 221 -19.12 -3.16 1.68
C GLY A 221 -19.53 -4.62 1.94
N PHE A 222 -18.57 -5.46 2.30
CA PHE A 222 -18.82 -6.88 2.51
C PHE A 222 -19.72 -7.14 3.73
N LEU A 223 -20.76 -7.96 3.54
CA LEU A 223 -21.63 -8.45 4.60
C LEU A 223 -22.01 -9.90 4.33
N GLU A 224 -21.74 -10.76 5.31
CA GLU A 224 -22.22 -12.14 5.34
C GLU A 224 -22.77 -12.42 6.75
N ILE A 225 -24.06 -12.74 6.85
CA ILE A 225 -24.74 -13.08 8.09
C ILE A 225 -25.10 -14.56 8.04
N ARG A 226 -24.60 -15.31 9.01
CA ARG A 226 -24.97 -16.70 9.24
C ARG A 226 -26.17 -16.77 10.18
N ILE A 227 -27.12 -17.61 9.83
CA ILE A 227 -28.34 -17.82 10.61
C ILE A 227 -28.34 -19.23 11.16
N THR A 228 -28.47 -19.33 12.48
CA THR A 228 -28.63 -20.61 13.16
C THR A 228 -29.80 -20.54 14.12
N ALA A 229 -30.52 -21.65 14.28
CA ALA A 229 -31.59 -21.78 15.27
C ALA A 229 -31.08 -22.62 16.45
N SER A 230 -31.51 -22.28 17.67
CA SER A 230 -31.17 -23.04 18.87
C SER A 230 -31.94 -24.36 18.98
N GLU A 231 -33.17 -24.40 18.46
CA GLU A 231 -34.11 -25.52 18.59
C GLU A 231 -34.66 -25.96 17.23
N GLU A 232 -35.06 -27.23 17.13
CA GLU A 232 -35.49 -27.85 15.87
C GLU A 232 -36.85 -27.35 15.37
N PHE A 233 -37.71 -26.82 16.25
CA PHE A 233 -39.03 -26.28 15.87
C PHE A 233 -38.95 -24.94 15.13
N ILE A 234 -37.78 -24.31 15.06
CA ILE A 234 -37.54 -23.06 14.34
C ILE A 234 -36.69 -23.37 13.12
N VAL A 235 -37.27 -23.16 11.93
CA VAL A 235 -36.61 -23.47 10.66
C VAL A 235 -36.42 -22.19 9.84
N PRO A 236 -35.23 -21.56 9.88
CA PRO A 236 -34.92 -20.44 9.00
C PRO A 236 -34.91 -20.90 7.54
N GLN A 237 -35.58 -20.16 6.65
CA GLN A 237 -35.59 -20.52 5.22
C GLN A 237 -34.22 -20.36 4.56
N LYS A 238 -33.40 -19.43 5.08
CA LYS A 238 -32.04 -19.17 4.60
C LYS A 238 -31.05 -19.30 5.75
N ARG A 239 -29.90 -19.93 5.48
CA ARG A 239 -28.81 -20.09 6.46
C ARG A 239 -27.71 -19.04 6.32
N TYR A 240 -27.64 -18.36 5.18
CA TYR A 240 -26.64 -17.34 4.87
C TYR A 240 -27.29 -16.19 4.12
N ILE A 241 -27.09 -14.97 4.58
CA ILE A 241 -27.52 -13.73 3.92
C ILE A 241 -26.27 -12.95 3.53
N THR A 242 -26.24 -12.44 2.31
CA THR A 242 -25.15 -11.61 1.79
C THR A 242 -25.66 -10.21 1.47
N ASP A 243 -24.74 -9.27 1.22
CA ASP A 243 -25.10 -7.90 0.84
C ASP A 243 -26.07 -7.83 -0.36
N ALA A 244 -25.93 -8.73 -1.34
CA ALA A 244 -26.76 -8.79 -2.54
C ALA A 244 -28.24 -9.16 -2.27
N ASP A 245 -28.54 -9.71 -1.10
CA ASP A 245 -29.92 -10.07 -0.71
C ASP A 245 -30.71 -8.87 -0.19
N PHE A 246 -30.04 -7.80 0.24
CA PHE A 246 -30.68 -6.62 0.80
C PHE A 246 -31.26 -5.74 -0.32
N MET A 247 -32.54 -5.39 -0.18
CA MET A 247 -33.16 -4.36 -1.02
C MET A 247 -32.92 -3.00 -0.36
N GLY A 248 -31.87 -2.30 -0.78
CA GLY A 248 -31.40 -1.07 -0.12
C GLY A 248 -30.71 -1.40 1.20
N SER A 249 -31.34 -1.09 2.33
CA SER A 249 -30.81 -1.34 3.68
C SER A 249 -31.63 -2.35 4.49
N THR A 250 -32.63 -3.01 3.90
CA THR A 250 -33.53 -3.92 4.64
C THR A 250 -33.63 -5.30 3.99
N TYR A 251 -33.67 -6.35 4.81
CA TYR A 251 -33.91 -7.72 4.39
C TYR A 251 -34.97 -8.40 5.29
N PRO A 252 -36.09 -8.90 4.74
CA PRO A 252 -37.07 -9.68 5.49
C PRO A 252 -36.65 -11.16 5.55
N LEU A 253 -36.08 -11.59 6.67
CA LEU A 253 -35.78 -13.00 6.94
C LEU A 253 -37.06 -13.76 7.27
N SER A 254 -37.42 -14.73 6.42
CA SER A 254 -38.55 -15.63 6.67
C SER A 254 -38.10 -16.91 7.38
N PHE A 255 -38.85 -17.35 8.38
CA PHE A 255 -38.63 -18.61 9.10
C PHE A 255 -39.96 -19.29 9.44
N TYR A 256 -39.92 -20.61 9.55
CA TYR A 256 -41.07 -21.43 9.90
C TYR A 256 -41.02 -21.89 11.35
N ILE A 257 -42.17 -21.90 11.99
CA ILE A 257 -42.41 -22.60 13.25
C ILE A 257 -43.03 -23.95 12.88
N ASP A 258 -42.22 -25.02 12.99
CA ASP A 258 -42.66 -26.38 12.72
C ASP A 258 -43.42 -26.94 13.93
N THR A 259 -44.74 -27.01 13.81
CA THR A 259 -45.63 -27.49 14.86
C THR A 259 -45.45 -28.96 15.19
N GLU A 260 -44.87 -29.77 14.30
CA GLU A 260 -44.62 -31.20 14.57
C GLU A 260 -43.45 -31.43 15.54
N GLN A 261 -42.48 -30.50 15.54
CA GLN A 261 -41.30 -30.53 16.42
C GLN A 261 -41.52 -29.79 17.76
N MET A 262 -42.70 -29.18 17.96
CA MET A 262 -43.06 -28.53 19.22
C MET A 262 -43.50 -29.57 20.26
N HIS A 263 -43.03 -29.40 21.51
CA HIS A 263 -43.57 -30.16 22.63
C HIS A 263 -44.81 -29.47 23.21
N ALA A 264 -45.58 -30.19 24.03
CA ALA A 264 -46.74 -29.63 24.71
C ALA A 264 -46.35 -28.45 25.65
N GLY A 265 -47.13 -27.37 25.64
CA GLY A 265 -46.89 -26.16 26.44
C GLY A 265 -46.17 -25.03 25.70
N ASN A 266 -45.32 -24.27 26.41
CA ASN A 266 -44.54 -23.16 25.86
C ASN A 266 -43.20 -23.66 25.32
N ASN A 267 -42.93 -23.37 24.04
CA ASN A 267 -41.66 -23.66 23.38
C ASN A 267 -40.88 -22.33 23.26
N PHE A 268 -39.65 -22.32 23.76
CA PHE A 268 -38.74 -21.17 23.69
C PHE A 268 -37.54 -21.57 22.85
N GLY A 269 -37.20 -20.74 21.86
CA GLY A 269 -35.99 -20.90 21.08
C GLY A 269 -35.47 -19.55 20.62
N CYS A 270 -34.27 -19.55 20.03
CA CYS A 270 -33.61 -18.35 19.54
C CYS A 270 -33.11 -18.57 18.13
N ILE A 271 -33.19 -17.52 17.32
CA ILE A 271 -32.47 -17.41 16.05
C ILE A 271 -31.24 -16.54 16.32
N TYR A 272 -30.06 -17.05 16.02
CA TYR A 272 -28.81 -16.31 16.08
C TYR A 272 -28.43 -15.82 14.69
N LEU A 273 -28.20 -14.50 14.59
CA LEU A 273 -27.66 -13.83 13.42
C LEU A 273 -26.21 -13.48 13.75
N GLU A 274 -25.24 -14.15 13.13
CA GLU A 274 -23.83 -13.99 13.47
C GLU A 274 -22.94 -13.78 12.24
N ASN A 275 -21.93 -12.92 12.38
CA ASN A 275 -20.77 -12.84 11.49
C ASN A 275 -19.49 -12.97 12.34
N ASP A 276 -18.31 -12.77 11.75
CA ASP A 276 -17.03 -12.96 12.46
C ASP A 276 -16.78 -11.95 13.61
N VAL A 277 -17.62 -10.93 13.77
CA VAL A 277 -17.40 -9.81 14.72
C VAL A 277 -18.65 -9.45 15.55
N GLN A 278 -19.85 -9.71 15.03
CA GLN A 278 -21.14 -9.34 15.61
C GLN A 278 -22.04 -10.58 15.75
N LYS A 279 -22.77 -10.66 16.86
CA LYS A 279 -23.79 -11.69 17.11
C LYS A 279 -25.04 -11.06 17.71
N GLU A 280 -26.16 -11.20 17.03
CA GLU A 280 -27.49 -10.76 17.48
C GLU A 280 -28.38 -11.97 17.79
N GLU A 281 -29.23 -11.82 18.80
CA GLU A 281 -30.17 -12.84 19.25
C GLU A 281 -31.61 -12.39 19.02
N TYR A 282 -32.42 -13.26 18.42
CA TYR A 282 -33.85 -13.07 18.24
C TYR A 282 -34.63 -14.20 18.91
N GLN A 283 -35.43 -13.86 19.92
CA GLN A 283 -36.14 -14.82 20.76
C GLN A 283 -37.51 -15.18 20.18
N VAL A 284 -37.77 -16.47 20.00
CA VAL A 284 -39.03 -16.99 19.47
C VAL A 284 -39.74 -17.76 20.57
N TRP A 285 -40.94 -17.33 20.90
CA TRP A 285 -41.84 -18.03 21.81
C TRP A 285 -43.05 -18.55 21.01
N ALA A 286 -43.21 -19.87 20.98
CA ALA A 286 -44.31 -20.53 20.27
C ALA A 286 -45.14 -21.43 21.20
N SER A 287 -46.47 -21.43 21.03
CA SER A 287 -47.35 -22.42 21.66
C SER A 287 -48.55 -22.78 20.77
N ALA A 288 -48.93 -24.06 20.79
CA ALA A 288 -50.16 -24.55 20.17
C ALA A 288 -51.42 -24.14 20.95
N ASP A 289 -51.28 -23.72 22.21
CA ASP A 289 -52.38 -23.29 23.06
C ASP A 289 -52.60 -21.77 22.99
N SER A 290 -53.86 -21.34 23.10
CA SER A 290 -54.23 -19.92 23.21
C SER A 290 -53.69 -19.28 24.50
N ILE A 291 -53.39 -17.96 24.51
CA ILE A 291 -53.16 -17.14 25.73
C ILE A 291 -54.28 -17.34 26.77
N GLN A 292 -55.47 -17.79 26.34
CA GLN A 292 -56.50 -18.28 27.24
C GLN A 292 -56.18 -19.70 27.72
N VAL A 293 -55.11 -19.76 28.52
CA VAL A 293 -54.66 -20.75 29.50
C VAL A 293 -55.84 -21.14 30.42
N ARG A 294 -56.89 -21.80 29.93
CA ARG A 294 -58.00 -22.30 30.76
C ARG A 294 -57.74 -23.72 31.25
N LYS A 295 -56.98 -24.55 30.50
CA LYS A 295 -56.54 -25.89 30.93
C LYS A 295 -55.24 -25.84 31.75
N GLU A 296 -54.31 -24.96 31.42
CA GLU A 296 -53.10 -24.76 32.21
C GLU A 296 -53.36 -24.00 33.53
N ARG A 297 -54.33 -23.08 33.63
CA ARG A 297 -54.64 -22.38 34.91
C ARG A 297 -55.24 -23.29 35.96
N THR A 298 -56.01 -24.31 35.57
CA THR A 298 -56.57 -25.30 36.50
C THR A 298 -55.46 -26.21 37.02
N VAL A 299 -54.60 -26.74 36.14
CA VAL A 299 -53.48 -27.61 36.53
C VAL A 299 -52.40 -26.83 37.30
N GLN A 300 -51.96 -25.67 36.81
CA GLN A 300 -51.03 -24.78 37.53
C GLN A 300 -51.67 -24.23 38.81
N GLY A 301 -52.98 -23.97 38.82
CA GLY A 301 -53.74 -23.57 40.00
C GLY A 301 -53.79 -24.66 41.07
N LEU A 302 -54.06 -25.91 40.68
CA LEU A 302 -54.00 -27.09 41.54
C LEU A 302 -52.58 -27.39 42.02
N GLN A 303 -51.58 -27.34 41.15
CA GLN A 303 -50.16 -27.55 41.52
C GLN A 303 -49.67 -26.46 42.47
N ARG A 304 -50.00 -25.19 42.21
CA ARG A 304 -49.67 -24.06 43.09
C ARG A 304 -50.40 -24.18 44.43
N ALA A 305 -51.68 -24.54 44.44
CA ALA A 305 -52.43 -24.75 45.68
C ALA A 305 -51.88 -25.95 46.47
N THR A 306 -51.51 -27.04 45.81
CA THR A 306 -50.87 -28.23 46.42
C THR A 306 -49.49 -27.90 46.99
N TYR A 307 -48.69 -27.13 46.26
CA TYR A 307 -47.41 -26.60 46.75
C TYR A 307 -47.59 -25.71 47.98
N LEU A 308 -48.53 -24.76 47.92
CA LEU A 308 -48.82 -23.86 49.04
C LEU A 308 -49.37 -24.61 50.26
N LEU A 309 -50.17 -25.65 50.04
CA LEU A 309 -50.72 -26.51 51.10
C LEU A 309 -49.60 -27.33 51.76
N THR A 310 -48.72 -27.91 50.95
CA THR A 310 -47.52 -28.62 51.42
C THR A 310 -46.61 -27.67 52.21
N LYS A 311 -46.37 -26.46 51.70
CA LYS A 311 -45.54 -25.43 52.35
C LYS A 311 -46.17 -24.94 53.67
N SER A 312 -47.49 -24.72 53.69
CA SER A 312 -48.20 -24.32 54.90
C SER A 312 -48.11 -25.40 55.99
N TYR A 313 -48.26 -26.68 55.61
CA TYR A 313 -48.06 -27.80 56.54
C TYR A 313 -46.62 -27.91 57.05
N ILE A 314 -45.61 -27.74 56.17
CA ILE A 314 -44.19 -27.69 56.59
C ILE A 314 -43.96 -26.57 57.60
N ASN A 315 -44.47 -25.36 57.33
CA ASN A 315 -44.33 -24.20 58.21
C ASN A 315 -45.00 -24.45 59.58
N PHE A 316 -46.18 -25.06 59.59
CA PHE A 316 -46.87 -25.47 60.80
C PHE A 316 -46.03 -26.46 61.63
N ARG A 317 -45.49 -27.49 60.97
CA ARG A 317 -44.67 -28.51 61.65
C ARG A 317 -43.34 -27.99 62.16
N LEU A 318 -42.74 -27.04 61.45
CA LEU A 318 -41.53 -26.34 61.88
C LEU A 318 -41.83 -25.21 62.89
N LYS A 319 -43.07 -25.08 63.37
CA LYS A 319 -43.55 -24.06 64.33
C LYS A 319 -43.33 -22.61 63.85
N LYS A 320 -43.27 -22.38 62.54
CA LYS A 320 -43.18 -21.03 61.93
C LYS A 320 -44.51 -20.29 61.93
N ILE A 321 -45.62 -21.02 61.91
CA ILE A 321 -46.99 -20.49 61.99
C ILE A 321 -47.76 -21.22 63.10
N VAL A 322 -48.73 -20.53 63.69
CA VAL A 322 -49.59 -21.09 64.75
C VAL A 322 -50.70 -21.96 64.18
N THR A 323 -51.25 -22.89 64.98
CA THR A 323 -52.27 -23.86 64.55
C THR A 323 -53.51 -23.21 63.92
N GLY A 324 -53.98 -22.08 64.48
CA GLY A 324 -55.14 -21.37 63.94
C GLY A 324 -54.89 -20.77 62.55
N GLU A 325 -53.70 -20.21 62.34
CA GLU A 325 -53.29 -19.65 61.05
C GLU A 325 -53.10 -20.74 59.99
N TRP A 326 -52.45 -21.85 60.35
CA TRP A 326 -52.33 -23.02 59.49
C TRP A 326 -53.69 -23.56 59.07
N THR A 327 -54.63 -23.65 60.01
CA THR A 327 -56.00 -24.13 59.74
C THR A 327 -56.72 -23.20 58.76
N LYS A 328 -56.66 -21.89 59.00
CA LYS A 328 -57.25 -20.88 58.09
C LYS A 328 -56.66 -20.96 56.67
N GLN A 329 -55.33 -21.04 56.56
CA GLN A 329 -54.64 -21.15 55.27
C GLN A 329 -54.98 -22.47 54.56
N THR A 330 -55.01 -23.58 55.29
CA THR A 330 -55.32 -24.91 54.73
C THR A 330 -56.76 -24.98 54.23
N LEU A 331 -57.74 -24.47 54.99
CA LEU A 331 -59.13 -24.43 54.57
C LEU A 331 -59.32 -23.57 53.31
N ALA A 332 -58.73 -22.37 53.27
CA ALA A 332 -58.80 -21.49 52.10
C ALA A 332 -58.13 -22.11 50.87
N LEU A 333 -56.99 -22.78 51.04
CA LEU A 333 -56.31 -23.47 49.94
C LEU A 333 -57.12 -24.66 49.43
N ILE A 334 -57.75 -25.45 50.32
CA ILE A 334 -58.61 -26.57 49.90
C ILE A 334 -59.89 -26.06 49.21
N GLN A 335 -60.50 -24.97 49.69
CA GLN A 335 -61.63 -24.33 49.00
C GLN A 335 -61.25 -23.91 47.58
N ARG A 336 -60.07 -23.29 47.43
CA ARG A 336 -59.53 -22.95 46.11
C ARG A 336 -59.22 -24.19 45.26
N MET A 337 -58.80 -25.31 45.85
CA MET A 337 -58.63 -26.58 45.14
C MET A 337 -59.97 -27.18 44.70
N GLN A 338 -61.04 -27.02 45.49
CA GLN A 338 -62.40 -27.46 45.14
C GLN A 338 -62.98 -26.68 43.95
N GLU A 339 -62.61 -25.40 43.77
CA GLU A 339 -62.97 -24.62 42.58
C GLU A 339 -62.37 -25.24 41.30
N PHE A 340 -61.22 -25.90 41.40
CA PHE A 340 -60.51 -26.50 40.28
C PHE A 340 -60.84 -27.99 40.07
N GLN A 341 -61.00 -28.77 41.15
CA GLN A 341 -61.35 -30.20 41.13
C GLN A 341 -62.45 -30.48 42.18
N PRO A 342 -63.73 -30.44 41.80
CA PRO A 342 -64.81 -30.74 42.72
C PRO A 342 -64.85 -32.23 43.09
N ASN A 343 -65.33 -32.53 44.30
CA ASN A 343 -65.62 -33.88 44.80
C ASN A 343 -64.44 -34.84 45.06
N ASP A 344 -63.21 -34.37 45.29
CA ASP A 344 -62.13 -35.23 45.79
C ASP A 344 -62.34 -35.60 47.29
N PRO A 345 -62.49 -36.89 47.64
CA PRO A 345 -62.64 -37.35 49.02
C PRO A 345 -61.52 -36.89 49.98
N TRP A 346 -60.30 -36.68 49.49
CA TRP A 346 -59.17 -36.23 50.31
C TRP A 346 -59.38 -34.83 50.88
N TYR A 347 -60.09 -33.95 50.16
CA TYR A 347 -60.31 -32.57 50.59
C TYR A 347 -61.15 -32.50 51.86
N LEU A 348 -62.24 -33.27 51.93
CA LEU A 348 -63.08 -33.38 53.13
C LEU A 348 -62.28 -33.89 54.32
N LEU A 349 -61.46 -34.92 54.11
CA LEU A 349 -60.62 -35.53 55.14
C LEU A 349 -59.52 -34.59 55.65
N PHE A 350 -58.84 -33.84 54.76
CA PHE A 350 -57.83 -32.86 55.17
C PHE A 350 -58.44 -31.65 55.89
N GLN A 351 -59.63 -31.20 55.47
CA GLN A 351 -60.38 -30.15 56.19
C GLN A 351 -60.76 -30.61 57.59
N ALA A 352 -61.31 -31.82 57.72
CA ALA A 352 -61.63 -32.42 59.02
C ALA A 352 -60.38 -32.55 59.92
N TYR A 353 -59.24 -32.99 59.34
CA TYR A 353 -57.97 -33.08 60.06
C TYR A 353 -57.48 -31.72 60.59
N ALA A 354 -57.53 -30.66 59.76
CA ALA A 354 -57.11 -29.31 60.15
C ALA A 354 -58.01 -28.74 61.26
N LEU A 355 -59.34 -28.84 61.11
CA LEU A 355 -60.32 -28.38 62.09
C LEU A 355 -60.21 -29.13 63.43
N GLN A 356 -60.00 -30.46 63.38
CA GLN A 356 -59.81 -31.28 64.58
C GLN A 356 -58.54 -30.87 65.34
N ARG A 357 -57.44 -30.55 64.63
CA ARG A 357 -56.21 -30.02 65.23
C ARG A 357 -56.39 -28.61 65.82
N ASN A 358 -57.26 -27.79 65.24
CA ASN A 358 -57.64 -26.48 65.77
C ASN A 358 -58.71 -26.53 66.90
N LYS A 359 -59.08 -27.72 67.36
CA LYS A 359 -60.13 -27.97 68.38
C LYS A 359 -61.56 -27.59 67.96
N GLN A 360 -61.83 -27.37 66.67
CA GLN A 360 -63.18 -27.15 66.13
C GLN A 360 -63.87 -28.50 65.87
N ARG A 361 -64.35 -29.12 66.95
CA ARG A 361 -64.78 -30.54 66.96
C ARG A 361 -66.09 -30.81 66.22
N GLN A 362 -67.05 -29.88 66.28
CA GLN A 362 -68.37 -30.04 65.68
C GLN A 362 -68.28 -30.01 64.14
N ASP A 363 -67.63 -28.99 63.58
CA ASP A 363 -67.44 -28.85 62.13
C ASP A 363 -66.63 -30.01 61.53
N ALA A 364 -65.60 -30.47 62.25
CA ALA A 364 -64.82 -31.64 61.83
C ALA A 364 -65.67 -32.93 61.83
N GLN A 365 -66.57 -33.10 62.81
CA GLN A 365 -67.45 -34.28 62.87
C GLN A 365 -68.44 -34.29 61.70
N TRP A 366 -69.00 -33.12 61.38
CA TRP A 366 -69.93 -32.97 60.27
C TRP A 366 -69.29 -33.40 58.93
N LEU A 367 -68.08 -32.94 58.63
CA LEU A 367 -67.33 -33.35 57.43
C LEU A 367 -66.98 -34.85 57.41
N MET A 368 -66.71 -35.44 58.58
CA MET A 368 -66.43 -36.86 58.71
C MET A 368 -67.68 -37.73 58.45
N ASP A 369 -68.84 -37.32 58.98
CA ASP A 369 -70.10 -38.02 58.73
C ASP A 369 -70.52 -37.89 57.26
N GLU A 370 -70.27 -36.73 56.64
CA GLU A 370 -70.47 -36.52 55.20
C GLU A 370 -69.58 -37.44 54.36
N PHE A 371 -68.30 -37.59 54.71
CA PHE A 371 -67.39 -38.53 54.05
C PHE A 371 -67.90 -39.98 54.15
N ARG A 372 -68.35 -40.40 55.34
CA ARG A 372 -68.87 -41.76 55.58
C ARG A 372 -70.13 -42.07 54.77
N GLN A 373 -70.99 -41.08 54.52
CA GLN A 373 -72.19 -41.25 53.70
C GLN A 373 -71.86 -41.34 52.21
N LYS A 374 -70.90 -40.54 51.73
CA LYS A 374 -70.56 -40.43 50.30
C LYS A 374 -69.62 -41.54 49.81
N ASN A 375 -68.68 -42.02 50.62
CA ASN A 375 -67.72 -43.05 50.23
C ASN A 375 -68.08 -44.41 50.83
N LYS A 376 -68.09 -45.48 50.01
CA LYS A 376 -68.43 -46.86 50.45
C LYS A 376 -67.24 -47.82 50.43
N GLY A 377 -66.09 -47.41 49.88
CA GLY A 377 -64.88 -48.22 49.76
C GLY A 377 -64.11 -48.34 51.06
N LYS A 378 -64.48 -49.31 51.91
CA LYS A 378 -63.82 -49.55 53.21
C LYS A 378 -62.37 -50.05 53.14
N LYS A 379 -61.90 -50.44 51.95
CA LYS A 379 -60.55 -50.94 51.71
C LYS A 379 -59.64 -49.92 51.03
N ASP A 380 -60.14 -48.71 50.75
CA ASP A 380 -59.42 -47.67 50.04
C ASP A 380 -58.51 -46.86 51.00
N PRO A 381 -57.40 -46.27 50.49
CA PRO A 381 -56.51 -45.47 51.32
C PRO A 381 -57.16 -44.27 52.04
N GLN A 382 -58.25 -43.72 51.48
CA GLN A 382 -59.00 -42.63 52.10
C GLN A 382 -59.72 -43.09 53.38
N TRP A 383 -60.19 -44.35 53.39
CA TRP A 383 -60.85 -44.94 54.55
C TRP A 383 -59.87 -45.13 55.72
N ALA A 384 -58.64 -45.57 55.46
CA ALA A 384 -57.61 -45.64 56.49
C ALA A 384 -57.31 -44.27 57.15
N PHE A 385 -57.39 -43.17 56.39
CA PHE A 385 -57.21 -41.83 56.95
C PHE A 385 -58.46 -41.36 57.73
N TYR A 386 -59.66 -41.77 57.32
CA TYR A 386 -60.89 -41.58 58.10
C TYR A 386 -60.84 -42.32 59.44
N ASP A 387 -60.45 -43.60 59.43
CA ASP A 387 -60.29 -44.42 60.63
C ASP A 387 -59.25 -43.81 61.59
N TYR A 388 -58.17 -43.23 61.05
CA TYR A 388 -57.19 -42.48 61.84
C TYR A 388 -57.78 -41.23 62.52
N LEU A 389 -58.70 -40.51 61.88
CA LEU A 389 -59.38 -39.36 62.48
C LEU A 389 -60.36 -39.80 63.58
N CYS A 390 -61.01 -40.97 63.40
CA CYS A 390 -61.84 -41.62 64.43
C CYS A 390 -61.00 -42.06 65.63
N LEU A 391 -59.85 -42.70 65.38
CA LEU A 391 -58.90 -43.16 66.41
C LEU A 391 -58.46 -42.03 67.35
N GLN A 392 -58.32 -40.79 66.86
CA GLN A 392 -57.94 -39.65 67.69
C GLN A 392 -59.02 -39.20 68.69
N LYS A 393 -60.28 -39.61 68.51
CA LYS A 393 -61.40 -39.29 69.39
C LYS A 393 -61.79 -40.46 70.28
N GLU A 394 -61.54 -41.68 69.82
CA GLU A 394 -61.98 -42.91 70.47
C GLU A 394 -61.17 -43.22 71.74
N LYS A 395 -61.87 -43.62 72.80
CA LYS A 395 -61.25 -43.96 74.10
C LYS A 395 -61.42 -45.42 74.47
N GLU A 396 -62.30 -46.14 73.78
CA GLU A 396 -62.49 -47.58 74.00
C GLU A 396 -61.36 -48.41 73.39
N PRO A 397 -60.60 -49.18 74.20
CA PRO A 397 -59.45 -49.94 73.71
C PRO A 397 -59.83 -50.98 72.63
N ILE A 398 -61.00 -51.61 72.73
CA ILE A 398 -61.47 -52.61 71.75
C ILE A 398 -61.72 -51.98 70.37
N VAL A 399 -62.28 -50.76 70.35
CA VAL A 399 -62.55 -50.04 69.10
C VAL A 399 -61.26 -49.46 68.53
N VAL A 400 -60.34 -49.02 69.39
CA VAL A 400 -58.99 -48.58 69.03
C VAL A 400 -58.21 -49.71 68.35
N ASP A 401 -58.19 -50.91 68.93
CA ASP A 401 -57.48 -52.07 68.36
C ASP A 401 -58.08 -52.50 67.02
N ARG A 402 -59.43 -52.53 66.91
CA ARG A 402 -60.11 -52.82 65.65
C ARG A 402 -59.74 -51.82 64.54
N LEU A 403 -59.76 -50.52 64.86
CA LEU A 403 -59.40 -49.47 63.88
C LEU A 403 -57.91 -49.55 63.50
N LEU A 404 -57.03 -49.92 64.44
CA LEU A 404 -55.61 -50.14 64.14
C LEU A 404 -55.40 -51.33 63.21
N ASP A 405 -56.09 -52.46 63.45
CA ASP A 405 -56.04 -53.65 62.58
C ASP A 405 -56.56 -53.34 61.16
N GLU A 406 -57.64 -52.57 61.05
CA GLU A 406 -58.20 -52.13 59.75
C GLU A 406 -57.20 -51.22 58.99
N ILE A 407 -56.55 -50.28 59.67
CA ILE A 407 -55.51 -49.43 59.08
C ILE A 407 -54.28 -50.26 58.69
N GLU A 408 -53.86 -51.25 59.49
CA GLU A 408 -52.74 -52.14 59.17
C GLU A 408 -53.03 -53.06 57.97
N GLU A 409 -54.26 -53.56 57.81
CA GLU A 409 -54.66 -54.35 56.64
C GLU A 409 -54.55 -53.52 55.35
N ILE A 410 -55.02 -52.27 55.38
CA ILE A 410 -54.89 -51.33 54.25
C ILE A 410 -53.41 -50.98 54.01
N ALA A 411 -52.62 -50.81 55.09
CA ALA A 411 -51.20 -50.50 54.99
C ALA A 411 -50.37 -51.62 54.33
N LYS A 412 -50.73 -52.89 54.53
CA LYS A 412 -50.11 -54.03 53.86
C LYS A 412 -50.37 -54.03 52.35
N ARG A 413 -51.55 -53.58 51.91
CA ARG A 413 -51.94 -53.53 50.48
C ARG A 413 -51.42 -52.28 49.76
N TYR A 414 -51.43 -51.12 50.42
CA TYR A 414 -51.08 -49.82 49.83
C TYR A 414 -49.83 -49.20 50.47
N GLY A 415 -48.83 -50.02 50.81
CA GLY A 415 -47.63 -49.57 51.51
C GLY A 415 -46.85 -48.48 50.76
N THR A 416 -46.90 -48.44 49.43
CA THR A 416 -46.26 -47.41 48.60
C THR A 416 -46.98 -46.06 48.61
N HIS A 417 -48.25 -46.01 49.04
CA HIS A 417 -49.06 -44.78 49.05
C HIS A 417 -48.56 -43.78 50.12
N PRO A 418 -48.29 -42.50 49.79
CA PRO A 418 -47.73 -41.52 50.72
C PRO A 418 -48.51 -41.36 52.02
N MET A 419 -49.84 -41.22 51.94
CA MET A 419 -50.68 -41.02 53.14
C MET A 419 -50.70 -42.25 54.06
N ILE A 420 -50.61 -43.45 53.50
CA ILE A 420 -50.59 -44.69 54.28
C ILE A 420 -49.27 -44.83 55.03
N PHE A 421 -48.17 -44.47 54.38
CA PHE A 421 -46.87 -44.40 55.06
C PHE A 421 -46.82 -43.35 56.15
N PHE A 422 -47.43 -42.19 55.93
CA PHE A 422 -47.57 -41.16 56.97
C PHE A 422 -48.36 -41.66 58.19
N LEU A 423 -49.44 -42.42 57.97
CA LEU A 423 -50.18 -43.07 59.05
C LEU A 423 -49.34 -44.14 59.75
N THR A 424 -48.60 -44.96 59.00
CA THR A 424 -47.71 -46.01 59.53
C THR A 424 -46.63 -45.40 60.45
N LEU A 425 -45.98 -44.31 60.01
CA LEU A 425 -45.02 -43.52 60.77
C LEU A 425 -45.58 -43.01 62.11
N ARG A 426 -46.90 -42.83 62.18
CA ARG A 426 -47.59 -42.27 63.35
C ARG A 426 -48.28 -43.30 64.20
N LEU A 427 -48.66 -44.47 63.71
CA LEU A 427 -49.50 -45.41 64.47
C LEU A 427 -48.72 -46.65 64.92
N ASN A 428 -47.69 -47.05 64.17
CA ASN A 428 -46.90 -48.23 64.52
C ASN A 428 -46.18 -48.03 65.86
N GLY A 429 -46.48 -48.88 66.85
CA GLY A 429 -45.93 -48.79 68.21
C GLY A 429 -44.40 -48.92 68.27
N THR A 430 -43.79 -49.69 67.38
CA THR A 430 -42.32 -49.86 67.32
C THR A 430 -41.62 -48.60 66.81
N LEU A 431 -42.19 -47.93 65.80
CA LEU A 431 -41.64 -46.70 65.21
C LEU A 431 -41.79 -45.50 66.15
N ARG A 432 -42.76 -45.51 67.07
CA ARG A 432 -42.93 -44.47 68.11
C ARG A 432 -41.90 -44.60 69.24
N THR A 433 -41.60 -45.83 69.65
CA THR A 433 -40.71 -46.11 70.79
C THR A 433 -39.23 -46.14 70.39
N GLN A 434 -38.92 -46.43 69.13
CA GLN A 434 -37.54 -46.53 68.62
C GLN A 434 -37.24 -45.50 67.52
N PRO A 435 -36.75 -44.29 67.87
CA PRO A 435 -36.41 -43.23 66.92
C PRO A 435 -35.40 -43.66 65.84
N GLN A 436 -34.44 -44.53 66.18
CA GLN A 436 -33.44 -45.03 65.23
C GLN A 436 -34.04 -45.87 64.10
N VAL A 437 -35.01 -46.73 64.43
CA VAL A 437 -35.71 -47.56 63.44
C VAL A 437 -36.58 -46.68 62.54
N LYS A 438 -37.23 -45.67 63.13
CA LYS A 438 -38.00 -44.66 62.39
C LYS A 438 -37.15 -43.91 61.36
N LEU A 439 -35.94 -43.49 61.72
CA LEU A 439 -35.01 -42.83 60.81
C LEU A 439 -34.55 -43.75 59.67
N ARG A 440 -34.23 -45.02 59.93
CA ARG A 440 -33.83 -46.00 58.89
C ARG A 440 -34.93 -46.26 57.87
N VAL A 441 -36.19 -46.36 58.31
CA VAL A 441 -37.34 -46.56 57.41
C VAL A 441 -37.56 -45.32 56.52
N MET A 442 -37.35 -44.11 57.05
CA MET A 442 -37.40 -42.87 56.26
C MET A 442 -36.24 -42.77 55.27
N GLU A 443 -35.02 -43.10 55.71
CA GLU A 443 -33.82 -43.16 54.87
C GLU A 443 -34.03 -44.09 53.67
N ALA A 444 -34.48 -45.33 53.91
CA ALA A 444 -34.74 -46.30 52.86
C ALA A 444 -35.74 -45.79 51.81
N ARG A 445 -36.83 -45.15 52.25
CA ARG A 445 -37.86 -44.62 51.34
C ARG A 445 -37.37 -43.43 50.52
N ILE A 446 -36.64 -42.50 51.14
CA ILE A 446 -36.06 -41.35 50.43
C ILE A 446 -35.01 -41.81 49.42
N MET A 447 -34.21 -42.82 49.77
CA MET A 447 -33.18 -43.37 48.88
C MET A 447 -33.72 -44.19 47.72
N GLN A 448 -34.98 -44.64 47.77
CA GLN A 448 -35.70 -45.27 46.65
C GLN A 448 -36.30 -44.26 45.65
N GLY A 449 -35.98 -42.95 45.77
CA GLY A 449 -36.40 -41.92 44.81
C GLY A 449 -37.68 -41.16 45.17
N GLN A 450 -38.30 -41.44 46.32
CA GLN A 450 -39.48 -40.72 46.80
C GLN A 450 -39.09 -39.45 47.57
N TYR A 451 -38.58 -38.44 46.86
CA TYR A 451 -38.17 -37.17 47.45
C TYR A 451 -39.38 -36.25 47.73
N SER A 452 -39.91 -36.31 48.96
CA SER A 452 -40.96 -35.38 49.41
C SER A 452 -40.48 -34.52 50.58
N PRO A 453 -40.67 -33.19 50.54
CA PRO A 453 -40.41 -32.30 51.67
C PRO A 453 -41.13 -32.71 52.97
N LEU A 454 -42.25 -33.44 52.86
CA LEU A 454 -42.99 -33.98 53.99
C LEU A 454 -42.14 -34.99 54.77
N TRP A 455 -41.41 -35.86 54.08
CA TRP A 455 -40.52 -36.84 54.71
C TRP A 455 -39.32 -36.16 55.36
N TYR A 456 -38.80 -35.10 54.76
CA TYR A 456 -37.73 -34.32 55.35
C TYR A 456 -38.16 -33.62 56.65
N VAL A 457 -39.38 -33.07 56.72
CA VAL A 457 -39.90 -32.52 57.98
C VAL A 457 -39.96 -33.59 59.07
N GLU A 458 -40.55 -34.75 58.79
CA GLU A 458 -40.72 -35.81 59.79
C GLU A 458 -39.36 -36.37 60.26
N ALA A 459 -38.42 -36.57 59.33
CA ALA A 459 -37.06 -36.99 59.65
C ALA A 459 -36.31 -35.94 60.47
N PHE A 460 -36.40 -34.66 60.08
CA PHE A 460 -35.73 -33.57 60.79
C PHE A 460 -36.28 -33.38 62.20
N THR A 461 -37.59 -33.56 62.43
CA THR A 461 -38.15 -33.45 63.80
C THR A 461 -37.55 -34.44 64.77
N VAL A 462 -37.15 -35.64 64.32
CA VAL A 462 -36.46 -36.61 65.17
C VAL A 462 -35.05 -36.12 65.56
N TYR A 463 -34.30 -35.56 64.61
CA TYR A 463 -32.99 -34.97 64.91
C TYR A 463 -33.10 -33.69 65.75
N GLN A 464 -34.18 -32.92 65.60
CA GLN A 464 -34.44 -31.73 66.43
C GLN A 464 -34.73 -32.11 67.89
N GLU A 465 -35.44 -33.21 68.13
CA GLU A 465 -35.71 -33.72 69.48
C GLU A 465 -34.50 -34.43 70.10
N GLN A 466 -33.70 -35.13 69.29
CA GLN A 466 -32.54 -35.91 69.72
C GLN A 466 -31.31 -35.68 68.81
N PRO A 467 -30.57 -34.56 68.97
CA PRO A 467 -29.45 -34.21 68.10
C PRO A 467 -28.33 -35.26 68.04
N TYR A 468 -28.03 -35.92 69.17
CA TYR A 468 -26.98 -36.95 69.29
C TYR A 468 -27.15 -38.15 68.33
N LEU A 469 -28.33 -38.35 67.74
CA LEU A 469 -28.56 -39.39 66.74
C LEU A 469 -27.83 -39.12 65.41
N LEU A 470 -27.39 -37.90 65.15
CA LEU A 470 -26.60 -37.55 63.96
C LEU A 470 -25.14 -38.01 64.14
N THR A 471 -24.85 -39.27 63.85
CA THR A 471 -23.50 -39.84 64.03
C THR A 471 -22.66 -39.85 62.76
N LYS A 472 -23.27 -39.65 61.59
CA LYS A 472 -22.65 -39.70 60.26
C LYS A 472 -23.24 -38.65 59.33
N LEU A 473 -22.51 -38.33 58.26
CA LEU A 473 -22.95 -37.45 57.17
C LEU A 473 -22.84 -38.17 55.82
N ASP A 474 -23.71 -39.14 55.58
CA ASP A 474 -23.83 -39.81 54.28
C ASP A 474 -24.84 -39.06 53.40
N ARG A 475 -25.14 -39.60 52.21
CA ARG A 475 -26.06 -38.99 51.24
C ARG A 475 -27.41 -38.59 51.84
N TYR A 476 -27.95 -39.37 52.78
CA TYR A 476 -29.23 -39.11 53.43
C TYR A 476 -29.17 -37.90 54.34
N GLU A 477 -28.22 -37.89 55.27
CA GLU A 477 -28.07 -36.82 56.25
C GLU A 477 -27.68 -35.51 55.55
N VAL A 478 -26.82 -35.55 54.52
CA VAL A 478 -26.47 -34.36 53.73
C VAL A 478 -27.69 -33.77 53.01
N LEU A 479 -28.55 -34.59 52.40
CA LEU A 479 -29.78 -34.11 51.76
C LEU A 479 -30.74 -33.49 52.79
N LEU A 480 -30.91 -34.14 53.93
CA LEU A 480 -31.79 -33.68 55.00
C LEU A 480 -31.29 -32.37 55.63
N MET A 481 -30.00 -32.28 55.95
CA MET A 481 -29.38 -31.08 56.53
C MET A 481 -29.31 -29.92 55.53
N ASN A 482 -29.11 -30.20 54.24
CA ASN A 482 -29.23 -29.18 53.20
C ASN A 482 -30.67 -28.67 53.11
N TRP A 483 -31.67 -29.54 53.15
CA TRP A 483 -33.08 -29.10 53.21
C TRP A 483 -33.37 -28.27 54.47
N ALA A 484 -32.92 -28.73 55.65
CA ALA A 484 -33.15 -28.03 56.92
C ALA A 484 -32.46 -26.66 56.98
N SER A 485 -31.22 -26.55 56.48
CA SER A 485 -30.50 -25.27 56.37
C SER A 485 -31.20 -24.31 55.39
N ARG A 486 -31.71 -24.78 54.24
CA ARG A 486 -32.53 -23.94 53.32
C ARG A 486 -33.80 -23.40 53.99
N GLN A 487 -34.38 -24.18 54.90
CA GLN A 487 -35.55 -23.75 55.67
C GLN A 487 -35.21 -22.83 56.85
N GLY A 488 -33.92 -22.61 57.15
CA GLY A 488 -33.48 -21.78 58.27
C GLY A 488 -33.79 -22.37 59.65
N VAL A 489 -34.02 -23.69 59.76
CA VAL A 489 -34.46 -24.34 61.01
C VAL A 489 -33.39 -25.16 61.73
N LEU A 490 -32.18 -25.23 61.16
CA LEU A 490 -31.05 -25.90 61.81
C LEU A 490 -30.72 -25.20 63.15
N THR A 491 -30.66 -25.97 64.25
CA THR A 491 -30.32 -25.49 65.60
C THR A 491 -28.81 -25.38 65.78
N LYS A 492 -28.34 -24.64 66.81
CA LYS A 492 -26.89 -24.50 67.08
C LYS A 492 -26.24 -25.88 67.31
N ASP A 493 -26.82 -26.71 68.18
CA ASP A 493 -26.29 -28.05 68.48
C ASP A 493 -26.15 -28.94 67.23
N LEU A 494 -27.15 -28.93 66.33
CA LEU A 494 -27.09 -29.69 65.09
C LEU A 494 -26.09 -29.09 64.09
N ALA A 495 -25.96 -27.77 64.02
CA ALA A 495 -24.97 -27.11 63.18
C ALA A 495 -23.54 -27.45 63.62
N ASP A 496 -23.26 -27.41 64.93
CA ASP A 496 -21.96 -27.76 65.52
C ASP A 496 -21.62 -29.25 65.27
N GLN A 497 -22.62 -30.13 65.39
CA GLN A 497 -22.47 -31.55 65.10
C GLN A 497 -22.21 -31.81 63.61
N VAL A 498 -22.91 -31.11 62.70
CA VAL A 498 -22.63 -31.17 61.26
C VAL A 498 -21.22 -30.68 60.96
N MET A 499 -20.77 -29.58 61.57
CA MET A 499 -19.41 -29.05 61.39
C MET A 499 -18.34 -30.07 61.83
N ARG A 500 -18.49 -30.66 63.03
CA ARG A 500 -17.55 -31.68 63.54
C ARG A 500 -17.49 -32.90 62.62
N LEU A 501 -18.64 -33.40 62.18
CA LEU A 501 -18.71 -34.53 61.26
C LEU A 501 -18.14 -34.19 59.88
N ALA A 502 -18.41 -32.99 59.36
CA ALA A 502 -17.89 -32.51 58.08
C ALA A 502 -16.35 -32.52 58.07
N ASN A 503 -15.70 -31.98 59.11
CA ASN A 503 -14.23 -31.97 59.21
C ASN A 503 -13.62 -33.38 59.31
N ASN A 504 -14.38 -34.37 59.78
CA ASN A 504 -13.97 -35.77 59.83
C ASN A 504 -14.24 -36.55 58.52
N MET A 505 -14.99 -35.98 57.57
CA MET A 505 -15.27 -36.65 56.29
C MET A 505 -14.00 -36.81 55.45
N ARG A 506 -13.80 -37.98 54.82
CA ARG A 506 -12.64 -38.21 53.94
C ARG A 506 -12.73 -37.45 52.62
N GLN A 507 -13.95 -37.24 52.12
CA GLN A 507 -14.19 -36.61 50.83
C GLN A 507 -14.89 -35.27 51.00
N PHE A 508 -14.47 -34.29 50.22
CA PHE A 508 -15.09 -32.97 50.13
C PHE A 508 -16.41 -33.04 49.36
N GLN A 509 -17.45 -32.36 49.86
CA GLN A 509 -18.76 -32.28 49.20
C GLN A 509 -19.27 -30.83 49.14
N PRO A 510 -19.56 -30.27 47.94
CA PRO A 510 -20.03 -28.89 47.80
C PRO A 510 -21.35 -28.60 48.53
N LEU A 511 -22.22 -29.60 48.70
CA LEU A 511 -23.48 -29.44 49.44
C LEU A 511 -23.25 -29.21 50.93
N VAL A 512 -22.21 -29.83 51.51
CA VAL A 512 -21.84 -29.63 52.92
C VAL A 512 -21.34 -28.22 53.13
N CYS A 513 -20.54 -27.66 52.21
CA CYS A 513 -20.16 -26.24 52.26
C CYS A 513 -21.37 -25.30 52.31
N ARG A 514 -22.39 -25.54 51.48
CA ARG A 514 -23.62 -24.72 51.49
C ARG A 514 -24.37 -24.81 52.83
N ILE A 515 -24.31 -25.95 53.50
CA ILE A 515 -24.88 -26.10 54.84
C ILE A 515 -24.06 -25.26 55.83
N LEU A 516 -22.73 -25.43 55.85
CA LEU A 516 -21.83 -24.70 56.76
C LEU A 516 -21.93 -23.18 56.58
N PHE A 517 -21.99 -22.68 55.33
CA PHE A 517 -22.15 -21.26 55.04
C PHE A 517 -23.45 -20.70 55.62
N ARG A 518 -24.59 -21.37 55.37
CA ARG A 518 -25.89 -20.96 55.94
C ARG A 518 -25.95 -21.07 57.45
N SER A 519 -25.27 -22.06 58.01
CA SER A 519 -25.16 -22.24 59.47
C SER A 519 -24.41 -21.06 60.10
N TYR A 520 -23.28 -20.66 59.51
CA TYR A 520 -22.52 -19.49 59.96
C TYR A 520 -23.30 -18.18 59.76
N GLU A 521 -23.95 -17.99 58.61
CA GLU A 521 -24.78 -16.81 58.36
C GLU A 521 -25.91 -16.64 59.38
N LYS A 522 -26.48 -17.76 59.86
CA LYS A 522 -27.54 -17.75 60.87
C LYS A 522 -27.00 -17.46 62.27
N ASN A 523 -25.90 -18.08 62.65
CA ASN A 523 -25.27 -17.93 63.96
C ASN A 523 -23.74 -17.77 63.77
N PRO A 524 -23.24 -16.52 63.60
CA PRO A 524 -21.81 -16.27 63.46
C PRO A 524 -21.08 -16.66 64.76
N ASP A 525 -20.12 -17.56 64.65
CA ASP A 525 -19.37 -18.13 65.77
C ASP A 525 -17.94 -18.43 65.31
N GLU A 526 -16.94 -18.18 66.17
CA GLU A 526 -15.51 -18.32 65.85
C GLU A 526 -15.15 -19.78 65.53
N ASP A 527 -15.67 -20.73 66.31
CA ASP A 527 -15.43 -22.16 66.09
C ASP A 527 -16.06 -22.62 64.77
N MET A 528 -17.24 -22.09 64.44
CA MET A 528 -17.92 -22.35 63.17
C MET A 528 -17.14 -21.82 61.97
N LEU A 529 -16.59 -20.59 62.07
CA LEU A 529 -15.73 -20.01 61.05
C LEU A 529 -14.45 -20.84 60.86
N ALA A 530 -13.83 -21.26 61.97
CA ALA A 530 -12.66 -22.13 61.93
C ALA A 530 -12.97 -23.47 61.25
N GLY A 531 -14.13 -24.05 61.56
CA GLY A 531 -14.61 -25.27 60.91
C GLY A 531 -14.86 -25.10 59.41
N VAL A 532 -15.41 -23.96 58.97
CA VAL A 532 -15.63 -23.62 57.55
C VAL A 532 -14.28 -23.52 56.83
N CYS A 533 -13.34 -22.72 57.36
CA CYS A 533 -12.02 -22.53 56.76
C CYS A 533 -11.23 -23.85 56.68
N ALA A 534 -11.23 -24.65 57.74
CA ALA A 534 -10.58 -25.96 57.75
C ALA A 534 -11.16 -26.92 56.71
N TYR A 535 -12.50 -26.96 56.57
CA TYR A 535 -13.16 -27.80 55.58
C TYR A 535 -12.85 -27.38 54.13
N LEU A 536 -12.80 -26.07 53.86
CA LEU A 536 -12.42 -25.54 52.55
C LEU A 536 -10.96 -25.83 52.20
N ILE A 537 -10.02 -25.67 53.16
CA ILE A 537 -8.60 -26.01 52.97
C ILE A 537 -8.44 -27.51 52.69
N LYS A 538 -9.12 -28.37 53.45
CA LYS A 538 -9.12 -29.82 53.24
C LYS A 538 -9.62 -30.21 51.84
N GLY A 539 -10.57 -29.45 51.30
CA GLY A 539 -11.12 -29.63 49.96
C GLY A 539 -10.31 -28.99 48.83
N HIS A 540 -9.13 -28.42 49.10
CA HIS A 540 -8.32 -27.66 48.14
C HIS A 540 -9.15 -26.59 47.38
N CYS A 541 -10.05 -25.92 48.09
CA CYS A 541 -11.00 -24.96 47.53
C CYS A 541 -10.36 -23.57 47.34
N TYR A 542 -9.42 -23.47 46.41
CA TYR A 542 -8.66 -22.24 46.16
C TYR A 542 -9.26 -21.32 45.08
N GLN A 543 -10.56 -21.40 44.82
CA GLN A 543 -11.21 -20.52 43.84
C GLN A 543 -11.51 -19.14 44.46
N PRO A 544 -11.44 -18.03 43.68
CA PRO A 544 -11.66 -16.66 44.19
C PRO A 544 -12.97 -16.44 44.95
N LYS A 545 -14.04 -17.17 44.59
CA LYS A 545 -15.34 -17.14 45.29
C LYS A 545 -15.28 -17.50 46.79
N TYR A 546 -14.20 -18.13 47.26
CA TYR A 546 -14.01 -18.49 48.66
C TYR A 546 -13.07 -17.55 49.41
N HIS A 547 -12.45 -16.56 48.74
CA HIS A 547 -11.46 -15.67 49.32
C HIS A 547 -11.94 -14.99 50.61
N HIS A 548 -13.17 -14.49 50.62
CA HIS A 548 -13.81 -13.85 51.77
C HIS A 548 -13.81 -14.69 53.05
N TRP A 549 -13.85 -16.03 52.95
CA TRP A 549 -13.81 -16.90 54.12
C TRP A 549 -12.41 -16.94 54.74
N TYR A 550 -11.39 -17.04 53.91
CA TYR A 550 -10.00 -17.03 54.36
C TYR A 550 -9.60 -15.66 54.90
N GLU A 551 -10.04 -14.58 54.24
CA GLU A 551 -9.87 -13.21 54.71
C GLU A 551 -10.45 -13.03 56.12
N LYS A 552 -11.71 -13.41 56.33
CA LYS A 552 -12.35 -13.39 57.65
C LYS A 552 -11.59 -14.21 58.69
N GLY A 553 -11.13 -15.40 58.33
CA GLY A 553 -10.35 -16.24 59.26
C GLY A 553 -9.04 -15.57 59.70
N ILE A 554 -8.43 -14.77 58.83
CA ILE A 554 -7.22 -14.00 59.16
C ILE A 554 -7.59 -12.78 60.01
N THR A 555 -8.69 -12.07 59.72
CA THR A 555 -9.16 -10.93 60.51
C THR A 555 -9.46 -11.33 61.96
N GLU A 556 -10.05 -12.51 62.18
CA GLU A 556 -10.35 -13.07 63.51
C GLU A 556 -9.13 -13.77 64.17
N ASN A 557 -7.94 -13.71 63.57
CA ASN A 557 -6.71 -14.34 64.09
C ASN A 557 -6.79 -15.87 64.32
N LEU A 558 -7.51 -16.60 63.46
CA LEU A 558 -7.64 -18.05 63.57
C LEU A 558 -6.33 -18.77 63.28
N LYS A 559 -5.96 -19.74 64.14
CA LYS A 559 -4.73 -20.54 64.01
C LYS A 559 -4.98 -21.84 63.24
N ILE A 560 -5.21 -21.75 61.93
CA ILE A 560 -5.49 -22.89 61.06
C ILE A 560 -4.31 -23.13 60.11
N THR A 561 -3.82 -24.38 60.03
CA THR A 561 -2.76 -24.76 59.10
C THR A 561 -3.21 -24.58 57.65
N GLY A 562 -2.40 -23.92 56.81
CA GLY A 562 -2.70 -23.69 55.40
C GLY A 562 -3.58 -22.46 55.11
N LEU A 563 -3.94 -21.67 56.13
CA LEU A 563 -4.84 -20.52 55.99
C LEU A 563 -4.22 -19.37 55.18
N TYR A 564 -2.95 -19.05 55.44
CA TYR A 564 -2.26 -17.95 54.74
C TYR A 564 -1.97 -18.31 53.28
N GLU A 565 -1.65 -19.57 53.00
CA GLU A 565 -1.49 -20.11 51.65
C GLU A 565 -2.83 -20.07 50.89
N ALA A 566 -3.92 -20.53 51.52
CA ALA A 566 -5.25 -20.50 50.92
C ALA A 566 -5.71 -19.06 50.61
N PHE A 567 -5.40 -18.11 51.48
CA PHE A 567 -5.69 -16.69 51.23
C PHE A 567 -4.98 -16.19 49.96
N LEU A 568 -3.66 -16.41 49.84
CA LEU A 568 -2.92 -15.97 48.65
C LEU A 568 -3.36 -16.70 47.39
N LEU A 569 -3.63 -18.01 47.46
CA LEU A 569 -4.07 -18.81 46.31
C LEU A 569 -5.47 -18.41 45.79
N THR A 570 -6.27 -17.74 46.60
CA THR A 570 -7.63 -17.28 46.24
C THR A 570 -7.71 -15.79 45.95
N MET A 571 -6.59 -15.07 46.18
CA MET A 571 -6.50 -13.64 45.96
C MET A 571 -6.56 -13.32 44.46
N ASP A 572 -7.15 -12.18 44.12
CA ASP A 572 -7.04 -11.64 42.77
C ASP A 572 -5.61 -11.11 42.53
N LEU A 573 -4.90 -11.72 41.59
CA LEU A 573 -3.51 -11.40 41.26
C LEU A 573 -3.35 -10.06 40.54
N HIS A 574 -4.44 -9.49 40.01
CA HIS A 574 -4.40 -8.25 39.23
C HIS A 574 -4.70 -7.01 40.05
N HIS A 575 -5.14 -7.18 41.31
CA HIS A 575 -5.58 -6.07 42.15
C HIS A 575 -4.65 -5.92 43.36
N ILE A 576 -3.99 -4.76 43.47
CA ILE A 576 -3.03 -4.47 44.55
C ILE A 576 -3.80 -3.98 45.78
N GLN A 577 -4.30 -4.90 46.60
CA GLN A 577 -4.90 -4.58 47.91
C GLN A 577 -3.87 -4.70 49.03
N PRO A 578 -3.89 -3.82 50.05
CA PRO A 578 -2.91 -3.87 51.13
C PRO A 578 -3.00 -5.21 51.89
N LEU A 579 -1.96 -6.02 51.78
CA LEU A 579 -1.90 -7.31 52.46
C LEU A 579 -1.79 -7.13 53.98
N PRO A 580 -2.52 -7.91 54.79
CA PRO A 580 -2.33 -7.94 56.23
C PRO A 580 -0.86 -8.19 56.61
N LYS A 581 -0.33 -7.42 57.56
CA LYS A 581 1.08 -7.53 58.02
C LYS A 581 1.47 -8.96 58.43
N VAL A 582 0.52 -9.71 58.99
CA VAL A 582 0.74 -11.12 59.41
C VAL A 582 1.10 -12.01 58.21
N ILE A 583 0.46 -11.81 57.05
CA ILE A 583 0.74 -12.55 55.82
C ILE A 583 2.12 -12.15 55.28
N GLN A 584 2.40 -10.84 55.22
CA GLN A 584 3.70 -10.33 54.78
C GLN A 584 4.84 -10.83 55.68
N MET A 585 4.63 -11.03 56.99
CA MET A 585 5.64 -11.61 57.87
C MET A 585 5.77 -13.12 57.72
N TYR A 586 4.67 -13.85 57.48
CA TYR A 586 4.67 -15.30 57.34
C TYR A 586 5.51 -15.77 56.14
N PHE A 587 5.28 -15.19 54.96
CA PHE A 587 5.97 -15.57 53.73
C PHE A 587 7.42 -15.09 53.65
N GLN A 588 7.89 -14.32 54.64
CA GLN A 588 9.29 -13.99 54.80
C GLN A 588 10.11 -15.25 55.15
N TYR A 589 9.53 -16.13 55.97
CA TYR A 589 10.21 -17.33 56.49
C TYR A 589 9.85 -18.60 55.72
N ASN A 590 8.60 -18.72 55.23
CA ASN A 590 8.13 -19.88 54.47
C ASN A 590 7.65 -19.48 53.08
N ASN A 591 8.52 -19.55 52.07
CA ASN A 591 8.26 -19.03 50.72
C ASN A 591 8.12 -20.12 49.63
N GLN A 592 7.37 -21.18 49.93
CA GLN A 592 7.10 -22.30 49.00
C GLN A 592 5.90 -22.04 48.07
N LEU A 593 5.72 -20.82 47.59
CA LEU A 593 4.63 -20.46 46.68
C LEU A 593 5.02 -20.66 45.19
N PRO A 594 4.05 -20.95 44.31
CA PRO A 594 4.25 -20.84 42.86
C PRO A 594 4.57 -19.41 42.44
N TYR A 595 5.28 -19.25 41.32
CA TYR A 595 5.80 -17.93 40.88
C TYR A 595 4.73 -16.82 40.74
N PRO A 596 3.49 -17.05 40.25
CA PRO A 596 2.53 -15.96 40.04
C PRO A 596 2.11 -15.30 41.37
N TYR A 597 1.95 -16.11 42.40
CA TYR A 597 1.59 -15.66 43.75
C TYR A 597 2.77 -14.97 44.45
N LYS A 598 4.02 -15.42 44.20
CA LYS A 598 5.23 -14.71 44.66
C LYS A 598 5.37 -13.35 43.99
N ALA A 599 5.16 -13.28 42.68
CA ALA A 599 5.21 -12.03 41.94
C ALA A 599 4.17 -11.04 42.47
N ALA A 600 2.92 -11.48 42.68
CA ALA A 600 1.87 -10.63 43.26
C ALA A 600 2.20 -10.16 44.69
N LEU A 601 2.74 -11.04 45.54
CA LEU A 601 3.21 -10.66 46.89
C LEU A 601 4.29 -9.58 46.83
N TYR A 602 5.28 -9.74 45.96
CA TYR A 602 6.37 -8.78 45.80
C TYR A 602 5.91 -7.46 45.18
N ALA A 603 5.06 -7.50 44.15
CA ALA A 603 4.44 -6.30 43.60
C ALA A 603 3.67 -5.50 44.68
N ASN A 604 2.97 -6.20 45.58
CA ASN A 604 2.29 -5.57 46.71
C ASN A 604 3.25 -4.89 47.70
N ILE A 605 4.36 -5.56 48.04
CA ILE A 605 5.40 -5.03 48.94
C ILE A 605 6.07 -3.80 48.30
N ILE A 606 6.34 -3.84 46.99
CA ILE A 606 6.92 -2.73 46.23
C ILE A 606 5.94 -1.53 46.20
N ALA A 607 4.66 -1.76 45.93
CA ALA A 607 3.64 -0.71 45.90
C ALA A 607 3.51 0.05 47.23
N HIS A 608 3.81 -0.60 48.37
CA HIS A 608 3.71 -0.02 49.71
C HIS A 608 5.07 0.34 50.32
N LYS A 609 6.17 0.33 49.56
CA LYS A 609 7.55 0.52 50.06
C LYS A 609 7.76 1.81 50.85
N GLU A 610 7.12 2.90 50.45
CA GLU A 610 7.22 4.20 51.15
C GLU A 610 6.50 4.17 52.51
N THR A 611 5.40 3.44 52.60
CA THR A 611 4.61 3.31 53.83
C THR A 611 5.16 2.25 54.79
N GLN A 612 5.88 1.25 54.29
CA GLN A 612 6.40 0.11 55.05
C GLN A 612 7.86 -0.25 54.68
N PRO A 613 8.82 0.68 54.87
CA PRO A 613 10.21 0.51 54.41
C PRO A 613 10.92 -0.67 55.07
N VAL A 614 10.65 -0.92 56.36
CA VAL A 614 11.27 -2.03 57.12
C VAL A 614 10.88 -3.41 56.58
N ILE A 615 9.66 -3.56 56.06
CA ILE A 615 9.22 -4.82 55.46
C ILE A 615 9.88 -4.97 54.09
N TYR A 616 9.89 -3.90 53.29
CA TYR A 616 10.54 -3.89 51.99
C TYR A 616 12.03 -4.27 52.05
N GLU A 617 12.80 -3.67 52.97
CA GLU A 617 14.24 -3.97 53.13
C GLU A 617 14.51 -5.45 53.40
N LYS A 618 13.66 -6.10 54.21
CA LYS A 618 13.78 -7.53 54.52
C LYS A 618 13.55 -8.43 53.31
N TYR A 619 12.74 -7.98 52.35
CA TYR A 619 12.44 -8.71 51.13
C TYR A 619 13.42 -8.41 49.98
N SER A 620 14.23 -7.34 50.07
CA SER A 620 15.08 -6.86 48.98
C SER A 620 15.96 -7.94 48.34
N GLU A 621 16.71 -8.70 49.13
CA GLU A 621 17.61 -9.74 48.59
C GLU A 621 16.85 -10.95 48.00
N THR A 622 15.75 -11.36 48.64
CA THR A 622 14.95 -12.50 48.15
C THR A 622 14.18 -12.13 46.88
N MET A 623 13.64 -10.91 46.79
CA MET A 623 13.03 -10.36 45.57
C MET A 623 14.04 -10.27 44.44
N LYS A 624 15.28 -9.86 44.74
CA LYS A 624 16.39 -9.81 43.80
C LYS A 624 16.71 -11.19 43.21
N GLN A 625 16.90 -12.22 44.04
CA GLN A 625 17.15 -13.58 43.56
C GLN A 625 15.98 -14.13 42.75
N PHE A 626 14.75 -13.91 43.22
CA PHE A 626 13.54 -14.30 42.48
C PHE A 626 13.47 -13.63 41.11
N ALA A 627 13.73 -12.33 41.02
CA ALA A 627 13.72 -11.61 39.75
C ALA A 627 14.73 -12.21 38.75
N ILE A 628 15.96 -12.50 39.21
CA ILE A 628 17.01 -13.15 38.42
C ILE A 628 16.53 -14.50 37.89
N ASP A 629 16.00 -15.36 38.77
CA ASP A 629 15.54 -16.70 38.40
C ASP A 629 14.41 -16.66 37.38
N GLU A 630 13.46 -15.75 37.52
CA GLU A 630 12.32 -15.63 36.59
C GLU A 630 12.71 -14.99 35.25
N ILE A 631 13.69 -14.07 35.24
CA ILE A 631 14.29 -13.53 33.99
C ILE A 631 14.98 -14.66 33.21
N LEU A 632 15.75 -15.50 33.90
CA LEU A 632 16.44 -16.65 33.28
C LEU A 632 15.46 -17.68 32.69
N LYS A 633 14.25 -17.80 33.26
CA LYS A 633 13.17 -18.65 32.74
C LYS A 633 12.36 -18.00 31.60
N GLY A 634 12.54 -16.70 31.36
CA GLY A 634 11.81 -15.96 30.33
C GLY A 634 10.35 -15.69 30.69
N HIS A 635 10.00 -15.66 31.98
CA HIS A 635 8.64 -15.35 32.40
C HIS A 635 8.38 -13.84 32.39
N MET A 636 7.17 -13.44 32.02
CA MET A 636 6.74 -12.06 32.05
C MET A 636 5.22 -11.97 32.22
N ASP A 637 4.78 -11.19 33.20
CA ASP A 637 3.40 -10.84 33.47
C ASP A 637 3.33 -9.45 34.13
N ASP A 638 2.13 -8.96 34.41
CA ASP A 638 1.90 -7.65 35.02
C ASP A 638 2.63 -7.45 36.36
N ASN A 639 2.67 -8.49 37.22
CA ASN A 639 3.31 -8.40 38.53
C ASN A 639 4.84 -8.51 38.42
N LEU A 640 5.34 -9.40 37.56
CA LEU A 640 6.76 -9.53 37.26
C LEU A 640 7.32 -8.24 36.66
N ALA A 641 6.57 -7.53 35.83
CA ALA A 641 6.98 -6.25 35.27
C ALA A 641 7.29 -5.22 36.38
N VAL A 642 6.43 -5.12 37.40
CA VAL A 642 6.66 -4.25 38.58
C VAL A 642 7.91 -4.67 39.35
N VAL A 643 8.10 -5.98 39.55
CA VAL A 643 9.27 -6.52 40.24
C VAL A 643 10.56 -6.23 39.45
N TYR A 644 10.54 -6.43 38.13
CA TYR A 644 11.70 -6.19 37.27
C TYR A 644 12.08 -4.72 37.20
N ASP A 645 11.12 -3.80 37.06
CA ASP A 645 11.37 -2.35 37.00
C ASP A 645 12.09 -1.87 38.28
N GLU A 646 11.59 -2.29 39.46
CA GLU A 646 12.18 -1.93 40.76
C GLU A 646 13.60 -2.50 40.95
N ILE A 647 13.82 -3.74 40.51
CA ILE A 647 15.04 -4.48 40.78
C ILE A 647 16.15 -4.17 39.77
N LEU A 648 15.83 -3.98 38.49
CA LEU A 648 16.79 -3.62 37.44
C LEU A 648 17.37 -2.22 37.67
N ASP A 649 16.58 -1.29 38.20
CA ASP A 649 17.04 0.05 38.55
C ASP A 649 18.13 0.06 39.64
N LYS A 650 18.17 -0.99 40.46
CA LYS A 650 19.19 -1.19 41.51
C LYS A 650 20.47 -1.88 41.03
N GLY A 651 20.66 -2.05 39.71
CA GLY A 651 21.96 -2.36 39.12
C GLY A 651 22.33 -3.84 39.03
N ILE A 652 21.34 -4.74 38.88
CA ILE A 652 21.56 -6.20 38.75
C ILE A 652 22.00 -6.63 37.34
N LEU A 653 21.93 -5.74 36.37
CA LEU A 653 22.17 -6.06 34.96
C LEU A 653 23.61 -6.58 34.72
N THR A 654 23.76 -7.90 34.61
CA THR A 654 25.01 -8.60 34.27
C THR A 654 24.99 -9.10 32.82
N GLN A 655 26.14 -9.53 32.31
CA GLN A 655 26.26 -10.12 30.97
C GLN A 655 25.41 -11.39 30.80
N GLU A 656 25.32 -12.22 31.84
CA GLU A 656 24.50 -13.44 31.83
C GLU A 656 23.00 -13.15 31.77
N LEU A 657 22.54 -12.03 32.38
CA LEU A 657 21.13 -11.66 32.41
C LEU A 657 20.69 -10.83 31.21
N ALA A 658 21.59 -10.07 30.59
CA ALA A 658 21.26 -9.23 29.43
C ALA A 658 20.68 -10.04 28.27
N GLY A 659 21.18 -11.27 28.05
CA GLY A 659 20.68 -12.15 26.99
C GLY A 659 19.22 -12.58 27.18
N PRO A 660 18.87 -13.26 28.29
CA PRO A 660 17.49 -13.65 28.62
C PRO A 660 16.54 -12.46 28.81
N LEU A 661 17.04 -11.32 29.30
CA LEU A 661 16.23 -10.10 29.40
C LEU A 661 15.73 -9.62 28.03
N ALA A 662 16.49 -9.84 26.95
CA ALA A 662 16.05 -9.53 25.58
C ALA A 662 14.76 -10.25 25.20
N ASP A 663 14.55 -11.44 25.76
CA ASP A 663 13.42 -12.33 25.47
C ASP A 663 12.17 -11.98 26.30
N ILE A 664 12.20 -10.92 27.11
CA ILE A 664 11.03 -10.44 27.88
C ILE A 664 10.87 -8.92 27.87
N LEU A 665 11.94 -8.14 27.64
CA LEU A 665 11.94 -6.68 27.76
C LEU A 665 10.92 -5.98 26.84
N TYR A 666 10.63 -6.60 25.71
CA TYR A 666 9.74 -6.06 24.67
C TYR A 666 8.32 -6.63 24.72
N THR A 667 7.97 -7.34 25.80
CA THR A 667 6.64 -7.93 25.95
C THR A 667 5.57 -6.85 26.13
N HIS A 668 4.52 -6.98 25.33
CA HIS A 668 3.30 -6.20 25.41
C HIS A 668 2.16 -7.11 25.85
N LYS A 669 1.27 -6.55 26.65
CA LYS A 669 0.00 -7.14 27.02
C LYS A 669 -1.05 -6.65 26.04
N PHE A 670 -1.75 -7.58 25.41
CA PHE A 670 -2.81 -7.31 24.47
C PHE A 670 -4.13 -7.81 25.03
N TYR A 671 -5.08 -6.89 25.15
CA TYR A 671 -6.44 -7.16 25.58
C TYR A 671 -7.37 -7.21 24.37
N CYS A 672 -8.20 -8.25 24.30
CA CYS A 672 -9.16 -8.46 23.23
C CYS A 672 -10.53 -8.84 23.80
N MET A 673 -11.50 -7.94 23.61
CA MET A 673 -12.90 -8.16 23.99
C MET A 673 -13.68 -9.00 22.98
N ASN A 674 -13.12 -9.19 21.78
CA ASN A 674 -13.80 -9.92 20.72
C ASN A 674 -13.69 -11.43 20.95
N LYS A 675 -14.80 -12.03 21.36
CA LYS A 675 -14.91 -13.47 21.68
C LYS A 675 -14.74 -14.40 20.47
N MET A 676 -14.80 -13.89 19.24
CA MET A 676 -14.59 -14.68 18.02
C MET A 676 -13.11 -14.84 17.66
N ALA A 677 -12.25 -13.98 18.21
CA ALA A 677 -10.81 -14.05 17.99
C ALA A 677 -10.18 -15.18 18.82
N ALA A 678 -9.42 -16.04 18.15
CA ALA A 678 -8.70 -17.14 18.79
C ALA A 678 -7.19 -16.88 18.86
N PHE A 679 -6.65 -16.16 17.89
CA PHE A 679 -5.23 -15.81 17.82
C PHE A 679 -5.05 -14.33 17.46
N VAL A 680 -3.93 -13.77 17.92
CA VAL A 680 -3.38 -12.49 17.46
C VAL A 680 -2.23 -12.80 16.51
N VAL A 681 -2.24 -12.17 15.34
CA VAL A 681 -1.19 -12.26 14.33
C VAL A 681 -0.49 -10.90 14.23
N ILE A 682 0.81 -10.88 14.50
CA ILE A 682 1.63 -9.69 14.55
C ILE A 682 2.64 -9.73 13.43
N ILE A 683 2.68 -8.65 12.66
CA ILE A 683 3.58 -8.49 11.52
C ILE A 683 4.46 -7.29 11.80
N GLN A 684 5.76 -7.54 11.89
CA GLN A 684 6.75 -6.50 12.17
C GLN A 684 7.61 -6.31 10.92
N LYS A 685 7.84 -5.05 10.52
CA LYS A 685 8.65 -4.69 9.34
C LYS A 685 10.01 -5.42 9.28
N HIS A 686 10.65 -5.54 10.44
CA HIS A 686 11.99 -6.10 10.61
C HIS A 686 12.03 -7.63 10.46
N MET A 687 10.93 -8.32 10.76
CA MET A 687 10.90 -9.79 10.86
C MET A 687 10.42 -10.42 9.56
N LYS A 688 11.06 -11.54 9.19
CA LYS A 688 10.66 -12.34 8.01
C LYS A 688 9.37 -13.12 8.25
N GLU A 689 9.18 -13.64 9.45
CA GLU A 689 8.00 -14.42 9.84
C GLU A 689 7.06 -13.60 10.72
N GLU A 690 5.76 -13.89 10.60
CA GLU A 690 4.73 -13.29 11.46
C GLU A 690 4.65 -14.05 12.79
N GLN A 691 4.36 -13.33 13.87
CA GLN A 691 4.17 -13.94 15.18
C GLN A 691 2.69 -14.24 15.37
N ARG A 692 2.33 -15.51 15.65
CA ARG A 692 0.95 -15.95 15.89
C ARG A 692 0.81 -16.43 17.33
N VAL A 693 -0.01 -15.76 18.12
CA VAL A 693 -0.15 -15.99 19.57
C VAL A 693 -1.61 -16.29 19.94
N PRO A 694 -1.90 -17.37 20.69
CA PRO A 694 -3.26 -17.68 21.13
C PRO A 694 -3.76 -16.66 22.17
N ILE A 695 -5.03 -16.29 22.06
CA ILE A 695 -5.73 -15.47 23.06
C ILE A 695 -6.27 -16.42 24.14
N SER A 696 -5.82 -16.25 25.38
CA SER A 696 -6.29 -17.02 26.53
C SER A 696 -7.20 -16.15 27.39
N GLY A 697 -8.49 -16.48 27.43
CA GLY A 697 -9.50 -15.60 28.02
C GLY A 697 -9.68 -14.36 27.14
N GLU A 698 -9.20 -13.21 27.62
CA GLU A 698 -9.23 -11.92 26.89
C GLU A 698 -7.81 -11.34 26.71
N LEU A 699 -6.77 -12.13 27.00
CA LEU A 699 -5.39 -11.66 27.05
C LEU A 699 -4.46 -12.46 26.13
N ALA A 700 -3.49 -11.76 25.55
CA ALA A 700 -2.34 -12.34 24.87
C ALA A 700 -1.08 -11.53 25.21
N TYR A 701 0.07 -12.21 25.28
CA TYR A 701 1.37 -11.58 25.52
C TYR A 701 2.30 -11.88 24.35
N PHE A 702 2.91 -10.85 23.78
CA PHE A 702 3.83 -10.98 22.63
C PHE A 702 4.84 -9.84 22.59
N GLN A 703 5.85 -9.95 21.74
CA GLN A 703 6.95 -8.99 21.69
C GLN A 703 6.82 -8.04 20.50
N LEU A 704 7.05 -6.75 20.75
CA LEU A 704 7.18 -5.74 19.70
C LEU A 704 8.50 -5.01 19.87
N PHE A 705 9.37 -5.11 18.86
CA PHE A 705 10.72 -4.54 18.93
C PHE A 705 10.79 -3.08 18.46
N SER A 706 9.81 -2.65 17.69
CA SER A 706 9.71 -1.35 17.03
C SER A 706 8.28 -0.85 16.97
N ASN A 707 8.06 0.40 16.58
CA ASN A 707 6.71 0.93 16.29
C ASN A 707 6.17 0.57 14.89
N ASP A 708 7.00 -0.06 14.06
CA ASP A 708 6.71 -0.44 12.68
C ASP A 708 6.07 -1.85 12.60
N TYR A 709 4.81 -1.96 13.03
CA TYR A 709 4.05 -3.22 13.05
C TYR A 709 2.57 -3.07 12.65
N ALA A 710 1.94 -4.20 12.34
CA ALA A 710 0.50 -4.38 12.21
C ALA A 710 0.02 -5.53 13.08
N ILE A 711 -1.17 -5.37 13.67
CA ILE A 711 -1.84 -6.39 14.49
C ILE A 711 -3.13 -6.79 13.79
N LEU A 712 -3.31 -8.11 13.62
CA LEU A 712 -4.50 -8.74 13.06
C LEU A 712 -5.04 -9.76 14.06
N LEU A 713 -6.34 -10.03 13.99
CA LEU A 713 -6.98 -11.12 14.71
C LEU A 713 -7.29 -12.26 13.76
N GLU A 714 -7.23 -13.49 14.26
CA GLU A 714 -7.54 -14.69 13.50
C GLU A 714 -8.55 -15.55 14.29
N ASN A 715 -9.64 -15.96 13.64
CA ASN A 715 -10.64 -16.84 14.24
C ASN A 715 -10.21 -18.32 14.18
N ASN A 716 -11.02 -19.20 14.77
CA ASN A 716 -10.76 -20.66 14.75
C ASN A 716 -10.79 -21.30 13.35
N ARG A 717 -11.26 -20.57 12.31
CA ARG A 717 -11.31 -21.04 10.92
C ARG A 717 -10.10 -20.56 10.09
N GLY A 718 -9.20 -19.77 10.69
CA GLY A 718 -8.06 -19.18 9.99
C GLY A 718 -8.38 -17.92 9.18
N GLN A 719 -9.57 -17.33 9.33
CA GLN A 719 -9.91 -16.04 8.71
C GLN A 719 -9.33 -14.90 9.54
N ARG A 720 -8.69 -13.96 8.85
CA ARG A 720 -8.04 -12.79 9.47
C ARG A 720 -8.89 -11.54 9.31
N PHE A 721 -9.00 -10.77 10.39
CA PHE A 721 -9.81 -9.55 10.45
C PHE A 721 -9.21 -8.54 11.44
N VAL A 722 -9.72 -7.31 11.42
CA VAL A 722 -9.29 -6.22 12.32
C VAL A 722 -10.42 -5.81 13.25
N SER A 723 -10.12 -5.56 14.52
CA SER A 723 -11.13 -5.10 15.50
C SER A 723 -10.54 -4.05 16.45
N PRO A 724 -10.00 -2.93 15.94
CA PRO A 724 -9.25 -1.97 16.74
C PRO A 724 -10.08 -1.41 17.92
N GLU A 725 -11.39 -1.26 17.76
CA GLU A 725 -12.33 -0.81 18.80
C GLU A 725 -12.47 -1.77 19.99
N SER A 726 -12.14 -3.04 19.82
CA SER A 726 -12.26 -4.09 20.85
C SER A 726 -10.91 -4.52 21.41
N CYS A 727 -9.84 -3.83 21.03
CA CYS A 727 -8.47 -4.20 21.36
C CYS A 727 -7.73 -3.08 22.08
N GLN A 728 -6.97 -3.42 23.12
CA GLN A 728 -6.09 -2.50 23.82
C GLN A 728 -4.69 -3.11 23.94
N LEU A 729 -3.67 -2.31 23.69
CA LEU A 729 -2.27 -2.73 23.77
C LEU A 729 -1.57 -1.93 24.87
N GLU A 730 -0.96 -2.63 25.81
CA GLU A 730 -0.23 -2.06 26.94
C GLU A 730 1.22 -2.59 26.96
N LYS A 731 2.15 -1.70 27.28
CA LYS A 731 3.57 -2.03 27.35
C LYS A 731 3.95 -2.33 28.80
N LEU A 732 4.47 -3.53 29.08
CA LEU A 732 4.79 -3.95 30.45
C LEU A 732 6.07 -3.31 30.99
N MET A 733 7.10 -3.12 30.16
CA MET A 733 8.41 -2.60 30.55
C MET A 733 8.80 -1.35 29.75
N LYS A 734 9.79 -0.60 30.22
CA LYS A 734 10.36 0.57 29.51
C LYS A 734 11.78 0.28 28.96
N PRO A 735 11.92 -0.35 27.77
CA PRO A 735 13.18 -0.66 27.12
C PRO A 735 14.18 0.50 27.05
N SER A 736 13.71 1.73 26.84
CA SER A 736 14.55 2.92 26.71
C SER A 736 15.44 3.17 27.93
N HIS A 737 15.03 2.73 29.13
CA HIS A 737 15.82 2.89 30.36
C HIS A 737 17.02 1.93 30.41
N TYR A 738 16.89 0.75 29.79
CA TYR A 738 17.85 -0.35 29.91
C TYR A 738 18.68 -0.59 28.65
N ILE A 739 18.19 -0.16 27.48
CA ILE A 739 18.74 -0.54 26.17
C ILE A 739 20.25 -0.30 26.04
N ARG A 740 20.75 0.86 26.44
CA ARG A 740 22.19 1.19 26.30
C ARG A 740 23.08 0.23 27.06
N ARG A 741 22.67 -0.17 28.28
CA ARG A 741 23.43 -1.12 29.10
C ARG A 741 23.28 -2.54 28.56
N CYS A 742 22.07 -2.92 28.14
CA CYS A 742 21.79 -4.25 27.57
C CYS A 742 22.55 -4.48 26.27
N LEU A 743 22.59 -3.48 25.38
CA LEU A 743 23.33 -3.52 24.11
C LEU A 743 24.84 -3.67 24.33
N ASN A 744 25.40 -2.99 25.35
CA ASN A 744 26.81 -3.13 25.70
C ASN A 744 27.17 -4.52 26.26
N LEU A 745 26.25 -5.14 27.01
CA LEU A 745 26.48 -6.44 27.65
C LEU A 745 26.18 -7.62 26.70
N ALA A 746 25.18 -7.49 25.83
CA ALA A 746 24.75 -8.52 24.89
C ALA A 746 24.51 -7.94 23.47
N PRO A 747 25.58 -7.51 22.77
CA PRO A 747 25.46 -6.85 21.46
C PRO A 747 24.96 -7.76 20.34
N GLN A 748 24.97 -9.08 20.54
CA GLN A 748 24.57 -10.07 19.54
C GLN A 748 23.05 -10.32 19.49
N LYS A 749 22.29 -9.81 20.47
CA LYS A 749 20.84 -10.08 20.57
C LYS A 749 20.04 -9.18 19.63
N LEU A 750 19.38 -9.81 18.65
CA LEU A 750 18.63 -9.12 17.58
C LEU A 750 17.57 -8.16 18.13
N GLN A 751 16.90 -8.48 19.24
CA GLN A 751 15.86 -7.63 19.82
C GLN A 751 16.39 -6.26 20.24
N PHE A 752 17.61 -6.19 20.77
CA PHE A 752 18.26 -4.92 21.11
C PHE A 752 18.70 -4.16 19.87
N LEU A 753 19.26 -4.86 18.88
CA LEU A 753 19.70 -4.26 17.63
C LEU A 753 18.52 -3.63 16.86
N MET A 754 17.40 -4.36 16.73
CA MET A 754 16.20 -3.85 16.05
C MET A 754 15.66 -2.59 16.72
N HIS A 755 15.59 -2.54 18.05
CA HIS A 755 15.15 -1.35 18.76
C HIS A 755 16.12 -0.16 18.60
N HIS A 756 17.44 -0.42 18.61
CA HIS A 756 18.46 0.62 18.42
C HIS A 756 18.49 1.18 16.99
N MET A 757 18.09 0.37 16.01
CA MET A 757 17.98 0.75 14.61
C MET A 757 16.60 1.33 14.24
N ASP A 758 15.62 1.28 15.14
CA ASP A 758 14.28 1.83 14.90
C ASP A 758 14.36 3.34 14.60
N GLY A 759 13.78 3.76 13.47
CA GLY A 759 13.87 5.14 12.97
C GLY A 759 15.21 5.56 12.35
N LYS A 760 16.26 4.71 12.38
CA LYS A 760 17.54 4.96 11.68
C LYS A 760 17.49 4.36 10.27
N THR A 761 16.67 4.93 9.41
CA THR A 761 16.54 4.48 8.02
C THR A 761 17.00 5.58 7.07
N ASP A 762 18.30 5.63 6.81
CA ASP A 762 18.87 6.32 5.66
C ASP A 762 20.37 6.04 5.56
N LEU A 763 20.98 6.46 4.44
CA LEU A 763 22.43 6.47 4.24
C LEU A 763 23.22 7.32 5.26
N SER A 764 22.62 7.80 6.36
CA SER A 764 23.33 8.51 7.44
C SER A 764 24.54 7.71 7.90
N VAL A 765 25.72 8.36 8.02
CA VAL A 765 27.00 7.68 8.31
C VAL A 765 26.83 6.83 9.58
N PRO A 766 26.84 5.49 9.49
CA PRO A 766 26.77 4.68 10.69
C PRO A 766 28.07 4.90 11.49
N VAL A 767 27.94 5.08 12.79
CA VAL A 767 29.09 5.13 13.70
C VAL A 767 29.74 3.75 13.70
N LYS A 768 31.04 3.64 13.98
CA LYS A 768 31.77 2.34 14.03
C LYS A 768 31.01 1.26 14.83
N THR A 769 30.33 1.64 15.91
CA THR A 769 29.49 0.74 16.71
C THR A 769 28.27 0.22 15.97
N ASP A 770 27.60 1.09 15.18
CA ASP A 770 26.39 0.73 14.44
C ASP A 770 26.71 -0.21 13.26
N VAL A 771 27.94 -0.18 12.75
CA VAL A 771 28.40 -1.05 11.65
C VAL A 771 28.43 -2.51 12.06
N GLU A 772 28.98 -2.83 13.23
CA GLU A 772 28.97 -4.21 13.74
C GLU A 772 27.54 -4.71 13.95
N PHE A 773 26.63 -3.85 14.41
CA PHE A 773 25.21 -4.19 14.54
C PHE A 773 24.54 -4.46 13.19
N LEU A 774 24.83 -3.64 12.17
CA LEU A 774 24.35 -3.84 10.81
C LEU A 774 24.84 -5.16 10.22
N ARG A 775 26.09 -5.56 10.46
CA ARG A 775 26.63 -6.85 10.02
C ARG A 775 25.85 -8.03 10.60
N ILE A 776 25.59 -8.00 11.92
CA ILE A 776 24.80 -9.04 12.61
C ILE A 776 23.38 -9.12 12.03
N LEU A 777 22.74 -7.97 11.76
CA LEU A 777 21.39 -7.93 11.18
C LEU A 777 21.34 -8.45 9.73
N MET A 778 22.38 -8.19 8.93
CA MET A 778 22.47 -8.69 7.55
C MET A 778 22.65 -10.22 7.50
N GLU A 779 23.45 -10.77 8.42
CA GLU A 779 23.69 -12.23 8.52
C GLU A 779 22.51 -12.99 9.14
N ALA A 780 21.65 -12.33 9.91
CA ALA A 780 20.53 -12.98 10.59
C ALA A 780 19.45 -13.50 9.61
N PRO A 781 19.07 -14.79 9.68
CA PRO A 781 18.05 -15.38 8.80
C PRO A 781 16.60 -14.99 9.18
N GLN A 782 16.38 -14.54 10.42
CA GLN A 782 15.05 -14.14 10.91
C GLN A 782 14.62 -12.75 10.40
N ILE A 783 15.57 -11.95 9.89
CA ILE A 783 15.34 -10.59 9.42
C ILE A 783 14.80 -10.60 7.99
N SER A 784 13.82 -9.74 7.70
CA SER A 784 13.18 -9.65 6.37
C SER A 784 14.15 -9.12 5.31
N GLU A 785 14.09 -9.67 4.10
CA GLU A 785 14.90 -9.19 2.96
C GLU A 785 14.60 -7.71 2.66
N LYS A 786 13.33 -7.30 2.77
CA LYS A 786 12.91 -5.90 2.62
C LYS A 786 13.67 -4.98 3.58
N PHE A 787 13.84 -5.40 4.84
CA PHE A 787 14.59 -4.61 5.81
C PHE A 787 16.10 -4.64 5.54
N LYS A 788 16.66 -5.78 5.12
CA LYS A 788 18.06 -5.86 4.69
C LYS A 788 18.38 -4.92 3.52
N SER A 789 17.51 -4.84 2.53
CA SER A 789 17.66 -3.89 1.41
C SER A 789 17.58 -2.42 1.85
N GLN A 790 16.92 -2.11 2.98
CA GLN A 790 16.88 -0.75 3.54
C GLN A 790 18.17 -0.38 4.30
N ILE A 791 18.73 -1.31 5.08
CA ILE A 791 19.92 -1.03 5.92
C ILE A 791 21.25 -1.31 5.22
N GLY A 792 21.28 -2.27 4.29
CA GLY A 792 22.45 -2.68 3.53
C GLY A 792 23.19 -1.53 2.82
N PRO A 793 22.49 -0.57 2.17
CA PRO A 793 23.12 0.61 1.58
C PRO A 793 23.95 1.42 2.59
N GLY A 794 23.48 1.58 3.83
CA GLY A 794 24.23 2.29 4.87
C GLY A 794 25.52 1.58 5.25
N LEU A 795 25.49 0.24 5.32
CA LEU A 795 26.66 -0.59 5.58
C LEU A 795 27.69 -0.51 4.43
N VAL A 796 27.24 -0.69 3.19
CA VAL A 796 28.11 -0.59 2.00
C VAL A 796 28.77 0.79 1.92
N ARG A 797 28.01 1.86 2.15
CA ARG A 797 28.54 3.23 2.18
C ARG A 797 29.66 3.37 3.23
N TYR A 798 29.47 2.83 4.42
CA TYR A 798 30.50 2.87 5.46
C TYR A 798 31.76 2.09 5.07
N CYS A 799 31.61 0.89 4.51
CA CYS A 799 32.73 0.08 4.03
C CYS A 799 33.55 0.83 2.97
N LEU A 800 32.87 1.48 2.00
CA LEU A 800 33.52 2.32 0.98
C LEU A 800 34.23 3.54 1.57
N ILE A 801 33.63 4.21 2.56
CA ILE A 801 34.27 5.37 3.21
C ILE A 801 35.51 4.97 4.02
N ASN A 802 35.48 3.82 4.71
CA ASN A 802 36.53 3.40 5.64
C ASN A 802 37.53 2.37 5.08
N GLN A 803 37.45 2.02 3.80
CA GLN A 803 38.35 1.06 3.14
C GLN A 803 38.29 -0.35 3.74
N MET A 804 37.08 -0.83 4.06
CA MET A 804 36.89 -2.21 4.52
C MET A 804 36.49 -3.09 3.33
N GLU A 805 37.38 -3.99 2.92
CA GLU A 805 37.13 -4.94 1.82
C GLU A 805 36.45 -6.23 2.29
N GLU A 806 36.60 -6.58 3.58
CA GLU A 806 36.09 -7.83 4.13
C GLU A 806 34.56 -7.90 4.09
N GLY A 807 34.02 -8.87 3.34
CA GLY A 807 32.58 -9.09 3.20
C GLY A 807 31.83 -8.11 2.29
N LEU A 808 32.51 -7.09 1.73
CA LEU A 808 31.86 -6.05 0.92
C LEU A 808 31.18 -6.60 -0.34
N ASP A 809 31.78 -7.58 -1.02
CA ASP A 809 31.17 -8.25 -2.17
C ASP A 809 29.86 -8.97 -1.80
N ALA A 810 29.83 -9.62 -0.62
CA ALA A 810 28.62 -10.28 -0.13
C ALA A 810 27.52 -9.28 0.20
N TYR A 811 27.86 -8.13 0.79
CA TYR A 811 26.88 -7.06 1.06
C TYR A 811 26.36 -6.45 -0.23
N LEU A 812 27.22 -6.21 -1.23
CA LEU A 812 26.80 -5.69 -2.53
C LEU A 812 25.81 -6.62 -3.26
N MET A 813 25.98 -7.94 -3.16
CA MET A 813 25.03 -8.90 -3.73
C MET A 813 23.65 -8.88 -3.04
N GLN A 814 23.58 -8.43 -1.80
CA GLN A 814 22.33 -8.34 -1.02
C GLN A 814 21.66 -6.96 -1.14
N VAL A 815 22.34 -5.95 -1.69
CA VAL A 815 21.77 -4.61 -1.87
C VAL A 815 20.94 -4.56 -3.16
N ASP A 816 19.67 -4.21 -2.99
CA ASP A 816 18.80 -3.90 -4.11
C ASP A 816 19.02 -2.46 -4.59
N PHE A 817 19.89 -2.31 -5.60
CA PHE A 817 20.17 -1.02 -6.25
C PHE A 817 18.96 -0.47 -7.04
N ALA A 818 18.02 -1.33 -7.45
CA ALA A 818 16.84 -0.91 -8.18
C ALA A 818 15.81 -0.26 -7.24
N ALA A 819 15.63 -0.79 -6.03
CA ALA A 819 14.74 -0.22 -5.02
C ALA A 819 15.29 1.05 -4.35
N MET A 820 16.56 1.40 -4.59
CA MET A 820 17.21 2.57 -4.00
C MET A 820 16.82 3.86 -4.73
N ARG A 821 16.61 4.93 -3.95
CA ARG A 821 16.38 6.28 -4.50
C ARG A 821 17.58 6.73 -5.35
N ALA A 822 17.32 7.41 -6.47
CA ALA A 822 18.36 7.81 -7.43
C ALA A 822 19.54 8.56 -6.79
N ASP A 823 19.29 9.52 -5.90
CA ASP A 823 20.34 10.28 -5.20
C ASP A 823 21.28 9.39 -4.39
N ASN A 824 20.72 8.41 -3.67
CA ASN A 824 21.44 7.46 -2.84
C ASN A 824 22.28 6.49 -3.71
N ARG A 825 21.69 6.04 -4.82
CA ARG A 825 22.37 5.19 -5.81
C ARG A 825 23.54 5.91 -6.45
N ASN A 826 23.35 7.16 -6.86
CA ASN A 826 24.39 8.00 -7.45
C ASN A 826 25.55 8.23 -6.48
N LEU A 827 25.25 8.55 -5.22
CA LEU A 827 26.28 8.69 -4.19
C LEU A 827 27.10 7.40 -4.03
N MET A 828 26.46 6.24 -4.07
CA MET A 828 27.15 4.96 -3.99
C MET A 828 28.08 4.73 -5.18
N ILE A 829 27.61 5.02 -6.40
CA ILE A 829 28.40 4.91 -7.62
C ILE A 829 29.63 5.83 -7.55
N GLU A 830 29.47 7.08 -7.09
CA GLU A 830 30.59 8.01 -6.93
C GLU A 830 31.65 7.51 -5.94
N LEU A 831 31.21 6.94 -4.80
CA LEU A 831 32.11 6.35 -3.82
C LEU A 831 32.85 5.12 -4.39
N MET A 832 32.19 4.31 -5.23
CA MET A 832 32.85 3.19 -5.92
C MET A 832 33.92 3.69 -6.89
N ILE A 833 33.65 4.76 -7.64
CA ILE A 833 34.61 5.39 -8.56
C ILE A 833 35.83 5.90 -7.77
N ASP A 834 35.62 6.56 -6.63
CA ASP A 834 36.71 7.07 -5.78
C ASP A 834 37.62 5.99 -5.21
N ARG A 835 37.11 4.76 -5.11
CA ARG A 835 37.86 3.59 -4.66
C ARG A 835 38.44 2.76 -5.80
N GLY A 836 38.27 3.19 -7.05
CA GLY A 836 38.78 2.49 -8.23
C GLY A 836 37.95 1.27 -8.63
N TRP A 837 36.74 1.09 -8.09
CA TRP A 837 35.81 0.01 -8.42
C TRP A 837 35.02 0.35 -9.69
N ASN A 838 35.77 0.74 -10.72
CA ASN A 838 35.26 1.34 -11.94
C ASN A 838 34.42 0.37 -12.76
N GLU A 839 34.73 -0.94 -12.76
CA GLU A 839 33.94 -1.92 -13.51
C GLU A 839 32.51 -2.04 -12.97
N LYS A 840 32.34 -2.21 -11.66
CA LYS A 840 31.02 -2.25 -11.02
C LYS A 840 30.28 -0.92 -11.14
N ALA A 841 30.99 0.20 -10.99
CA ALA A 841 30.41 1.52 -11.19
C ALA A 841 29.87 1.68 -12.62
N PHE A 842 30.61 1.18 -13.63
CA PHE A 842 30.19 1.20 -15.02
C PHE A 842 28.97 0.31 -15.28
N GLU A 843 28.88 -0.88 -14.67
CA GLU A 843 27.70 -1.74 -14.75
C GLU A 843 26.44 -1.06 -14.17
N LEU A 844 26.57 -0.40 -13.02
CA LEU A 844 25.47 0.35 -12.40
C LEU A 844 25.05 1.55 -13.26
N VAL A 845 26.01 2.31 -13.80
CA VAL A 845 25.73 3.44 -14.70
C VAL A 845 25.05 2.96 -15.99
N SER A 846 25.45 1.80 -16.53
CA SER A 846 24.84 1.20 -17.71
C SER A 846 23.40 0.74 -17.45
N SER A 847 23.12 0.24 -16.24
CA SER A 847 21.80 -0.29 -15.88
C SER A 847 20.81 0.79 -15.46
N TYR A 848 21.28 1.81 -14.73
CA TYR A 848 20.43 2.81 -14.08
C TYR A 848 20.55 4.22 -14.69
N GLY A 849 21.51 4.43 -15.58
CA GLY A 849 21.81 5.73 -16.17
C GLY A 849 22.80 6.54 -15.32
N TYR A 850 23.20 7.68 -15.87
CA TYR A 850 24.22 8.57 -15.30
C TYR A 850 23.67 9.90 -14.76
N ALA A 851 22.35 10.08 -14.79
CA ALA A 851 21.70 11.31 -14.35
C ALA A 851 21.95 11.54 -12.85
N GLY A 852 22.53 12.69 -12.51
CA GLY A 852 22.85 13.07 -11.12
C GLY A 852 24.27 12.73 -10.65
N ILE A 853 25.07 12.01 -11.46
CA ILE A 853 26.48 11.73 -11.14
C ILE A 853 27.35 12.95 -11.46
N GLY A 854 28.28 13.27 -10.56
CA GLY A 854 29.27 14.32 -10.66
C GLY A 854 30.14 14.18 -11.91
N ARG A 855 30.26 15.29 -12.65
CA ARG A 855 30.93 15.36 -13.97
C ARG A 855 32.38 14.84 -13.93
N GLN A 856 33.11 15.17 -12.87
CA GLN A 856 34.50 14.73 -12.67
C GLN A 856 34.59 13.23 -12.37
N LYS A 857 33.66 12.67 -11.60
CA LYS A 857 33.59 11.24 -11.30
C LYS A 857 33.31 10.45 -12.57
N LEU A 858 32.34 10.93 -13.35
CA LEU A 858 31.98 10.29 -14.62
C LEU A 858 33.12 10.35 -15.64
N ALA A 859 33.82 11.48 -15.74
CA ALA A 859 35.02 11.59 -16.58
C ALA A 859 36.13 10.63 -16.13
N HIS A 860 36.34 10.46 -14.81
CA HIS A 860 37.30 9.49 -14.27
C HIS A 860 36.95 8.06 -14.65
N LEU A 861 35.68 7.68 -14.46
CA LEU A 861 35.14 6.37 -14.82
C LEU A 861 35.36 6.05 -16.30
N ILE A 862 34.94 6.96 -17.21
CA ILE A 862 35.10 6.77 -18.66
C ILE A 862 36.58 6.67 -19.04
N THR A 863 37.43 7.54 -18.50
CA THR A 863 38.87 7.52 -18.80
C THR A 863 39.51 6.20 -18.38
N TYR A 864 39.10 5.64 -17.24
CA TYR A 864 39.53 4.32 -16.83
C TYR A 864 39.05 3.26 -17.81
N MET A 865 37.76 3.24 -18.17
CA MET A 865 37.19 2.24 -19.09
C MET A 865 37.87 2.25 -20.46
N LEU A 866 38.13 3.43 -21.03
CA LEU A 866 38.81 3.60 -22.32
C LEU A 866 40.30 3.22 -22.29
N ARG A 867 40.94 3.22 -21.11
CA ARG A 867 42.35 2.81 -20.96
C ARG A 867 42.50 1.32 -20.61
N ALA A 868 41.58 0.80 -19.79
CA ALA A 868 41.64 -0.56 -19.28
C ALA A 868 41.20 -1.60 -20.32
N ARG A 869 40.41 -1.19 -21.32
CA ARG A 869 39.87 -2.06 -22.36
C ARG A 869 40.18 -1.49 -23.74
N ASP A 870 40.50 -2.34 -24.69
CA ASP A 870 40.55 -1.97 -26.11
C ASP A 870 39.11 -1.95 -26.65
N ILE A 871 38.40 -0.87 -26.36
CA ILE A 871 37.00 -0.72 -26.72
C ILE A 871 36.92 -0.08 -28.11
N GLY A 872 36.25 -0.77 -29.03
CA GLY A 872 35.85 -0.22 -30.32
C GLY A 872 34.75 0.84 -30.18
N GLU A 873 33.92 0.99 -31.20
CA GLU A 873 32.72 1.83 -31.13
C GLU A 873 31.69 1.23 -30.17
N ASP A 874 31.32 1.99 -29.13
CA ASP A 874 30.27 1.64 -28.18
C ASP A 874 29.33 2.85 -28.00
N ALA A 875 28.05 2.65 -28.32
CA ALA A 875 27.07 3.74 -28.34
C ALA A 875 26.84 4.37 -26.96
N PHE A 876 26.91 3.59 -25.88
CA PHE A 876 26.69 4.11 -24.53
C PHE A 876 27.89 4.93 -24.05
N LEU A 877 29.11 4.46 -24.33
CA LEU A 877 30.33 5.22 -24.06
C LEU A 877 30.37 6.52 -24.87
N LEU A 878 29.94 6.52 -26.13
CA LEU A 878 29.84 7.73 -26.94
C LEU A 878 28.90 8.77 -26.31
N GLU A 879 27.71 8.35 -25.87
CA GLU A 879 26.78 9.23 -25.14
C GLU A 879 27.40 9.77 -23.84
N LEU A 880 28.00 8.90 -23.02
CA LEU A 880 28.66 9.30 -21.79
C LEU A 880 29.79 10.31 -22.04
N CYS A 881 30.61 10.08 -23.07
CA CYS A 881 31.68 10.97 -23.49
C CYS A 881 31.12 12.35 -23.91
N MET A 882 30.06 12.36 -24.72
CA MET A 882 29.40 13.60 -25.16
C MET A 882 28.80 14.36 -23.96
N ALA A 883 28.14 13.66 -23.03
CA ALA A 883 27.55 14.26 -21.84
C ALA A 883 28.60 14.91 -20.90
N VAL A 884 29.83 14.37 -20.86
CA VAL A 884 30.97 14.99 -20.14
C VAL A 884 31.47 16.23 -20.87
N LEU A 885 31.59 16.15 -22.20
CA LEU A 885 32.08 17.24 -23.02
C LEU A 885 31.15 18.46 -23.00
N GLU A 886 29.83 18.26 -23.14
CA GLU A 886 28.81 19.33 -23.07
C GLU A 886 28.79 20.08 -21.74
N ARG A 887 29.44 19.53 -20.72
CA ARG A 887 29.54 20.09 -19.38
C ARG A 887 30.90 20.71 -19.09
N ASP A 888 31.68 20.99 -20.14
CA ASP A 888 33.00 21.65 -20.18
C ASP A 888 34.13 20.92 -19.45
N VAL A 889 34.03 19.59 -19.29
CA VAL A 889 35.14 18.80 -18.74
C VAL A 889 36.05 18.34 -19.88
N GLN A 890 37.20 19.00 -20.02
CA GLN A 890 38.16 18.68 -21.07
C GLN A 890 39.07 17.53 -20.64
N ASN A 891 39.00 16.42 -21.37
CA ASN A 891 39.82 15.23 -21.15
C ASN A 891 40.27 14.65 -22.49
N ALA A 892 41.59 14.56 -22.69
CA ALA A 892 42.17 14.14 -23.98
C ALA A 892 41.77 12.72 -24.41
N VAL A 893 41.59 11.78 -23.46
CA VAL A 893 41.20 10.40 -23.78
C VAL A 893 39.75 10.36 -24.29
N ILE A 894 38.86 11.10 -23.64
CA ILE A 894 37.44 11.20 -24.01
C ILE A 894 37.28 11.87 -25.37
N VAL A 895 37.94 13.01 -25.57
CA VAL A 895 37.84 13.75 -26.84
C VAL A 895 38.49 12.98 -27.99
N SER A 896 39.58 12.24 -27.74
CA SER A 896 40.18 11.38 -28.75
C SER A 896 39.23 10.24 -29.17
N TYR A 897 38.52 9.64 -28.22
CA TYR A 897 37.51 8.62 -28.51
C TYR A 897 36.34 9.17 -29.33
N LEU A 898 35.82 10.34 -28.95
CA LEU A 898 34.78 11.04 -29.72
C LEU A 898 35.26 11.42 -31.12
N ALA A 899 36.46 11.96 -31.27
CA ALA A 899 37.01 12.33 -32.57
C ALA A 899 37.17 11.12 -33.50
N LYS A 900 37.36 9.92 -32.94
CA LYS A 900 37.47 8.69 -33.72
C LYS A 900 36.10 8.14 -34.14
N TYR A 901 35.15 8.02 -33.21
CA TYR A 901 33.93 7.22 -33.41
C TYR A 901 32.62 8.00 -33.42
N TYR A 902 32.57 9.25 -32.97
CA TYR A 902 31.31 9.98 -32.87
C TYR A 902 30.77 10.39 -34.25
N GLU A 903 29.51 9.99 -34.50
CA GLU A 903 28.68 10.38 -35.64
C GLU A 903 27.36 10.97 -35.12
N GLY A 904 27.03 12.19 -35.55
CA GLY A 904 25.86 12.91 -35.06
C GLY A 904 25.69 14.27 -35.75
N PRO A 905 24.84 15.17 -35.22
CA PRO A 905 24.57 16.50 -35.80
C PRO A 905 25.84 17.33 -36.00
N SER A 906 25.88 18.17 -37.05
CA SER A 906 27.10 18.90 -37.42
C SER A 906 27.57 19.83 -36.30
N LYS A 907 26.64 20.46 -35.57
CA LYS A 907 26.98 21.33 -34.42
C LYS A 907 27.63 20.56 -33.27
N GLN A 908 27.21 19.32 -33.01
CA GLN A 908 27.81 18.49 -31.95
C GLN A 908 29.19 17.97 -32.38
N MET A 909 29.34 17.51 -33.63
CA MET A 909 30.65 17.16 -34.19
C MET A 909 31.63 18.34 -34.19
N MET A 910 31.16 19.56 -34.48
CA MET A 910 31.98 20.77 -34.40
C MET A 910 32.44 21.08 -32.97
N ARG A 911 31.62 20.82 -31.95
CA ARG A 911 32.05 20.93 -30.54
C ARG A 911 33.18 19.93 -30.22
N VAL A 912 33.07 18.69 -30.70
CA VAL A 912 34.16 17.70 -30.56
C VAL A 912 35.43 18.19 -31.23
N TYR A 913 35.33 18.76 -32.44
CA TYR A 913 36.47 19.31 -33.17
C TYR A 913 37.13 20.47 -32.41
N GLN A 914 36.35 21.43 -31.91
CA GLN A 914 36.88 22.55 -31.12
C GLN A 914 37.59 22.07 -29.84
N ALA A 915 37.02 21.08 -29.15
CA ALA A 915 37.66 20.47 -27.99
C ALA A 915 38.95 19.73 -28.36
N ALA A 916 38.99 19.07 -29.51
CA ALA A 916 40.18 18.39 -30.01
C ALA A 916 41.30 19.39 -30.32
N GLN A 917 40.97 20.55 -30.90
CA GLN A 917 41.92 21.64 -31.13
C GLN A 917 42.48 22.21 -29.82
N LEU A 918 41.61 22.47 -28.84
CA LEU A 918 42.02 22.99 -27.52
C LEU A 918 42.96 22.03 -26.76
N LEU A 919 42.81 20.71 -26.99
CA LEU A 919 43.62 19.66 -26.37
C LEU A 919 44.78 19.17 -27.24
N GLU A 920 45.03 19.81 -28.39
CA GLU A 920 46.10 19.47 -29.34
C GLU A 920 46.06 18.00 -29.83
N ILE A 921 44.85 17.45 -30.03
CA ILE A 921 44.67 16.09 -30.54
C ILE A 921 44.96 16.07 -32.05
N LYS A 922 45.90 15.20 -32.45
CA LYS A 922 46.40 15.14 -33.84
C LYS A 922 45.51 14.33 -34.79
N ASP A 923 44.93 13.23 -34.32
CA ASP A 923 44.17 12.30 -35.17
C ASP A 923 42.71 12.74 -35.34
N THR A 924 42.50 13.86 -36.04
CA THR A 924 41.16 14.45 -36.26
C THR A 924 40.67 14.35 -37.71
N ALA A 925 41.48 13.81 -38.63
CA ALA A 925 41.17 13.75 -40.07
C ALA A 925 39.83 13.06 -40.39
N GLU A 926 39.47 12.00 -39.68
CA GLU A 926 38.18 11.32 -39.89
C GLU A 926 36.99 12.15 -39.37
N LEU A 927 37.13 12.83 -38.23
CA LEU A 927 36.11 13.77 -37.73
C LEU A 927 35.90 14.93 -38.70
N GLU A 928 36.99 15.48 -39.22
CA GLU A 928 36.96 16.55 -40.20
C GLU A 928 36.25 16.11 -41.49
N GLU A 929 36.53 14.89 -41.98
CA GLU A 929 35.83 14.31 -43.13
C GLU A 929 34.33 14.18 -42.86
N ARG A 930 33.94 13.58 -41.74
CA ARG A 930 32.53 13.38 -41.37
C ARG A 930 31.79 14.70 -41.24
N LEU A 931 32.40 15.70 -40.61
CA LEU A 931 31.83 17.03 -40.43
C LEU A 931 31.64 17.77 -41.77
N LEU A 932 32.62 17.72 -42.67
CA LEU A 932 32.48 18.30 -44.01
C LEU A 932 31.42 17.58 -44.84
N ILE A 933 31.41 16.24 -44.81
CA ILE A 933 30.42 15.43 -45.52
C ILE A 933 29.01 15.80 -45.06
N GLN A 934 28.80 15.90 -43.75
CA GLN A 934 27.48 16.15 -43.20
C GLN A 934 27.00 17.57 -43.47
N THR A 935 27.85 18.57 -43.25
CA THR A 935 27.51 19.98 -43.56
C THR A 935 27.21 20.19 -45.03
N LEU A 936 27.95 19.56 -45.96
CA LEU A 936 27.64 19.63 -47.39
C LEU A 936 26.36 18.87 -47.76
N TYR A 937 26.03 17.82 -47.02
CA TYR A 937 24.83 17.04 -47.26
C TYR A 937 23.56 17.76 -46.78
N SER A 938 23.58 18.28 -45.55
CA SER A 938 22.44 18.98 -44.95
C SER A 938 22.38 20.46 -45.33
N THR A 939 23.47 21.02 -45.86
CA THR A 939 23.65 22.46 -46.11
C THR A 939 23.44 23.33 -44.86
N GLU A 940 23.55 22.72 -43.67
CA GLU A 940 23.41 23.40 -42.39
C GLU A 940 24.54 24.42 -42.21
N TYR A 941 24.19 25.62 -41.74
CA TYR A 941 25.18 26.61 -41.37
C TYR A 941 25.88 26.19 -40.07
N VAL A 942 27.18 25.93 -40.17
CA VAL A 942 28.05 25.63 -39.03
C VAL A 942 29.13 26.70 -38.93
N ASP A 943 29.14 27.41 -37.80
CA ASP A 943 30.14 28.42 -37.53
C ASP A 943 31.56 27.80 -37.50
N ARG A 944 32.54 28.53 -38.03
CA ARG A 944 33.95 28.12 -38.14
C ARG A 944 34.21 26.84 -38.96
N ILE A 945 33.26 26.37 -39.77
CA ILE A 945 33.44 25.20 -40.67
C ILE A 945 34.65 25.35 -41.61
N GLN A 946 35.01 26.59 -41.95
CA GLN A 946 36.19 26.89 -42.75
C GLN A 946 37.49 26.37 -42.10
N GLU A 947 37.60 26.39 -40.78
CA GLU A 947 38.78 25.90 -40.07
C GLU A 947 38.94 24.39 -40.26
N VAL A 948 37.82 23.66 -40.19
CA VAL A 948 37.73 22.21 -40.46
C VAL A 948 38.16 21.92 -41.90
N TYR A 949 37.69 22.72 -42.87
CA TYR A 949 38.11 22.61 -44.27
C TYR A 949 39.63 22.76 -44.43
N LEU A 950 40.22 23.79 -43.81
CA LEU A 950 41.66 24.04 -43.90
C LEU A 950 42.48 22.92 -43.24
N ALA A 951 42.02 22.40 -42.10
CA ALA A 951 42.67 21.31 -41.40
C ALA A 951 42.56 19.98 -42.17
N TYR A 952 41.38 19.64 -42.70
CA TYR A 952 41.18 18.44 -43.53
C TYR A 952 42.09 18.44 -44.76
N ARG A 953 42.26 19.60 -45.38
CA ARG A 953 43.19 19.78 -46.48
C ARG A 953 44.64 19.58 -46.04
N ALA A 954 45.04 20.11 -44.88
CA ALA A 954 46.37 19.90 -44.33
C ALA A 954 46.65 18.42 -44.01
N HIS A 955 45.63 17.66 -43.66
CA HIS A 955 45.67 16.20 -43.46
C HIS A 955 45.58 15.37 -44.76
N ASN A 956 45.73 15.98 -45.94
CA ASN A 956 45.61 15.31 -47.25
C ASN A 956 44.25 14.63 -47.46
N GLY A 957 43.17 15.31 -47.07
CA GLY A 957 41.81 14.87 -47.29
C GLY A 957 41.47 14.53 -48.74
N ARG A 958 40.37 13.81 -48.95
CA ARG A 958 39.96 13.32 -50.27
C ARG A 958 39.57 14.48 -51.20
N GLU A 959 40.23 14.58 -52.34
CA GLU A 959 40.07 15.70 -53.28
C GLU A 959 38.61 15.95 -53.71
N PHE A 960 37.80 14.92 -53.86
CA PHE A 960 36.40 15.10 -54.27
C PHE A 960 35.56 15.83 -53.21
N ILE A 961 35.86 15.66 -51.91
CA ILE A 961 35.16 16.35 -50.81
C ILE A 961 35.62 17.81 -50.75
N ILE A 962 36.92 18.05 -50.87
CA ILE A 962 37.50 19.40 -50.95
C ILE A 962 36.92 20.16 -52.15
N GLN A 963 36.77 19.48 -53.30
CA GLN A 963 36.14 20.04 -54.49
C GLN A 963 34.65 20.32 -54.30
N ALA A 964 33.90 19.45 -53.63
CA ALA A 964 32.49 19.68 -53.30
C ALA A 964 32.32 20.93 -52.42
N TYR A 965 33.14 21.08 -51.38
CA TYR A 965 33.14 22.26 -50.52
C TYR A 965 33.40 23.55 -51.30
N ARG A 966 34.46 23.57 -52.12
CA ARG A 966 34.77 24.74 -52.95
C ARG A 966 33.64 25.08 -53.93
N SER A 967 33.07 24.07 -54.58
CA SER A 967 32.00 24.27 -55.57
C SER A 967 30.73 24.82 -54.92
N TYR A 968 30.36 24.28 -53.74
CA TYR A 968 29.24 24.77 -52.94
C TYR A 968 29.46 26.24 -52.51
N CYS A 969 30.57 26.55 -51.86
CA CYS A 969 30.85 27.92 -51.42
C CYS A 969 30.88 28.92 -52.60
N MET A 970 31.53 28.56 -53.70
CA MET A 970 31.62 29.44 -54.89
C MET A 970 30.27 29.66 -55.55
N HIS A 971 29.38 28.66 -55.53
CA HIS A 971 28.02 28.81 -56.02
C HIS A 971 27.20 29.75 -55.13
N GLU A 972 27.21 29.54 -53.81
CA GLU A 972 26.49 30.40 -52.87
C GLU A 972 26.99 31.86 -52.97
N TYR A 973 28.28 32.08 -53.25
CA TYR A 973 28.82 33.40 -53.55
C TYR A 973 28.33 33.98 -54.87
N VAL A 974 28.24 33.18 -55.93
CA VAL A 974 27.80 33.65 -57.27
C VAL A 974 26.30 33.94 -57.30
N VAL A 975 25.49 33.02 -56.79
CA VAL A 975 24.02 33.03 -56.91
C VAL A 975 23.33 33.78 -55.77
N HIS A 976 23.84 33.66 -54.54
CA HIS A 976 23.21 34.22 -53.32
C HIS A 976 24.07 35.29 -52.61
N ASP A 977 25.14 35.76 -53.25
CA ASP A 977 26.05 36.79 -52.71
C ASP A 977 26.64 36.45 -51.32
N MET A 978 26.82 35.17 -51.01
CA MET A 978 27.45 34.72 -49.76
C MET A 978 28.87 35.27 -49.63
N ILE A 979 29.18 35.94 -48.51
CA ILE A 979 30.52 36.46 -48.25
C ILE A 979 31.48 35.31 -47.98
N LEU A 980 32.53 35.21 -48.81
CA LEU A 980 33.57 34.19 -48.67
C LEU A 980 34.89 34.76 -48.14
N PRO A 981 35.66 33.94 -47.40
CA PRO A 981 37.00 34.29 -46.95
C PRO A 981 38.00 34.40 -48.12
N ALA A 982 38.88 35.40 -48.07
CA ALA A 982 39.91 35.65 -49.09
C ALA A 982 40.82 34.43 -49.38
N SER A 983 41.02 33.55 -48.40
CA SER A 983 41.85 32.35 -48.55
C SER A 983 41.28 31.34 -49.57
N LEU A 984 39.95 31.25 -49.72
CA LEU A 984 39.33 30.40 -50.75
C LEU A 984 39.61 30.92 -52.17
N PHE A 985 39.57 32.24 -52.36
CA PHE A 985 39.90 32.85 -53.66
C PHE A 985 41.39 32.73 -53.99
N LEU A 986 42.26 32.86 -52.98
CA LEU A 986 43.71 32.64 -53.16
C LEU A 986 44.00 31.19 -53.57
N GLU A 987 43.32 30.22 -52.95
CA GLU A 987 43.41 28.82 -53.33
C GLU A 987 42.91 28.58 -54.76
N ALA A 988 41.74 29.12 -55.11
CA ALA A 988 41.19 29.02 -56.46
C ALA A 988 42.13 29.63 -57.51
N CYS A 989 42.78 30.76 -57.19
CA CYS A 989 43.81 31.35 -58.04
C CYS A 989 44.98 30.39 -58.29
N GLN A 990 45.47 29.74 -57.24
CA GLN A 990 46.58 28.79 -57.34
C GLN A 990 46.18 27.57 -58.19
N LEU A 991 45.02 26.98 -57.92
CA LEU A 991 44.53 25.82 -58.68
C LEU A 991 44.28 26.15 -60.15
N TYR A 992 43.81 27.37 -60.47
CA TYR A 992 43.63 27.79 -61.86
C TYR A 992 44.98 27.92 -62.57
N LYS A 993 45.98 28.51 -61.91
CA LYS A 993 47.35 28.61 -62.43
C LYS A 993 47.98 27.23 -62.71
N GLU A 994 47.64 26.24 -61.89
CA GLU A 994 48.06 24.84 -62.04
C GLU A 994 47.22 24.06 -63.10
N GLY A 995 46.18 24.67 -63.68
CA GLY A 995 45.25 23.99 -64.61
C GLY A 995 44.35 22.95 -63.94
N ARG A 996 44.21 23.03 -62.61
CA ARG A 996 43.49 22.05 -61.77
C ARG A 996 42.16 22.58 -61.23
N LEU A 997 41.82 23.85 -61.44
CA LEU A 997 40.53 24.41 -61.01
C LEU A 997 39.38 23.81 -61.84
N ARG A 998 38.58 22.96 -61.18
CA ARG A 998 37.42 22.28 -61.77
C ARG A 998 36.12 22.99 -61.40
N GLY A 999 35.11 22.81 -62.25
CA GLY A 999 33.77 23.38 -62.08
C GLY A 999 33.65 24.77 -62.70
N ILE A 1000 32.58 24.97 -63.46
CA ILE A 1000 32.26 26.26 -64.08
C ILE A 1000 32.03 27.34 -63.01
N VAL A 1001 31.40 26.97 -61.88
CA VAL A 1001 31.07 27.90 -60.81
C VAL A 1001 32.29 28.45 -60.08
N CYS A 1002 33.31 27.63 -59.88
CA CYS A 1002 34.56 28.06 -59.26
C CYS A 1002 35.30 29.08 -60.15
N ARG A 1003 35.26 28.88 -61.48
CA ARG A 1003 35.81 29.80 -62.47
C ARG A 1003 35.00 31.10 -62.56
N LEU A 1004 33.68 31.00 -62.51
CA LEU A 1004 32.78 32.15 -62.54
C LEU A 1004 32.90 32.99 -61.27
N GLY A 1005 32.93 32.35 -60.09
CA GLY A 1005 33.16 32.99 -58.81
C GLY A 1005 34.52 33.70 -58.74
N LEU A 1006 35.56 33.11 -59.33
CA LEU A 1006 36.86 33.77 -59.42
C LEU A 1006 36.82 35.04 -60.29
N LEU A 1007 36.09 35.02 -61.41
CA LEU A 1007 35.90 36.19 -62.25
C LEU A 1007 35.06 37.27 -61.55
N LYS A 1008 34.00 36.88 -60.82
CA LYS A 1008 33.19 37.80 -59.99
C LYS A 1008 34.06 38.47 -58.92
N TYR A 1009 34.90 37.71 -58.23
CA TYR A 1009 35.86 38.23 -57.25
C TYR A 1009 36.83 39.25 -57.84
N PHE A 1010 37.35 39.01 -59.05
CA PHE A 1010 38.20 39.99 -59.73
C PHE A 1010 37.48 41.28 -60.13
N SER A 1011 36.16 41.24 -60.34
CA SER A 1011 35.35 42.45 -60.57
C SER A 1011 35.13 43.30 -59.33
N GLU A 1012 35.33 42.70 -58.14
CA GLU A 1012 35.20 43.37 -56.84
C GLU A 1012 36.58 43.77 -56.27
N THR A 1013 37.67 43.39 -56.95
CA THR A 1013 39.04 43.71 -56.55
C THR A 1013 39.46 45.07 -57.13
N ASP A 1014 39.76 46.05 -56.28
CA ASP A 1014 40.13 47.42 -56.70
C ASP A 1014 41.34 47.48 -57.64
N LYS A 1015 42.40 46.69 -57.35
CA LYS A 1015 43.66 46.70 -58.12
C LYS A 1015 44.20 45.28 -58.29
N PRO A 1016 43.71 44.52 -59.29
CA PRO A 1016 44.23 43.20 -59.55
C PRO A 1016 45.67 43.25 -60.04
N ASP A 1017 46.49 42.31 -59.58
CA ASP A 1017 47.87 42.19 -60.04
C ASP A 1017 47.95 41.69 -61.50
N ARG A 1018 49.17 41.63 -62.06
CA ARG A 1018 49.38 41.19 -63.45
C ARG A 1018 48.91 39.75 -63.72
N TYR A 1019 49.00 38.86 -62.72
CA TYR A 1019 48.56 37.47 -62.86
C TYR A 1019 47.03 37.37 -62.77
N GLN A 1020 46.42 38.07 -61.82
CA GLN A 1020 44.97 38.19 -61.67
C GLN A 1020 44.33 38.80 -62.92
N LEU A 1021 44.93 39.87 -63.47
CA LEU A 1021 44.46 40.48 -64.74
C LEU A 1021 44.51 39.49 -65.91
N LYS A 1022 45.57 38.67 -66.00
CA LYS A 1022 45.68 37.65 -67.04
C LYS A 1022 44.61 36.57 -66.88
N MET A 1023 44.38 36.11 -65.65
CA MET A 1023 43.36 35.11 -65.34
C MET A 1023 41.95 35.65 -65.61
N ALA A 1024 41.67 36.88 -65.19
CA ALA A 1024 40.41 37.56 -65.49
C ALA A 1024 40.19 37.70 -67.01
N ASP A 1025 41.24 38.00 -67.79
CA ASP A 1025 41.16 38.05 -69.25
C ASP A 1025 40.79 36.70 -69.87
N GLU A 1026 41.45 35.62 -69.44
CA GLU A 1026 41.18 34.25 -69.93
C GLU A 1026 39.77 33.77 -69.54
N LEU A 1027 39.37 33.98 -68.28
CA LEU A 1027 38.04 33.63 -67.76
C LEU A 1027 36.93 34.44 -68.45
N LEU A 1028 37.12 35.75 -68.62
CA LEU A 1028 36.17 36.60 -69.32
C LEU A 1028 35.99 36.16 -70.78
N ASN A 1029 37.07 35.77 -71.46
CA ASN A 1029 37.00 35.20 -72.80
C ASN A 1029 36.19 33.90 -72.83
N GLU A 1030 36.42 32.99 -71.87
CA GLU A 1030 35.69 31.73 -71.73
C GLU A 1030 34.17 31.98 -71.67
N PHE A 1031 33.71 32.85 -70.77
CA PHE A 1031 32.29 33.12 -70.57
C PHE A 1031 31.64 33.90 -71.73
N ILE A 1032 32.32 34.89 -72.31
CA ILE A 1032 31.80 35.62 -73.47
C ILE A 1032 31.68 34.69 -74.69
N SER A 1033 32.67 33.81 -74.91
CA SER A 1033 32.64 32.86 -76.04
C SER A 1033 31.50 31.84 -75.95
N THR A 1034 31.01 31.58 -74.73
CA THR A 1034 29.88 30.68 -74.45
C THR A 1034 28.55 31.43 -74.26
N ASN A 1035 28.52 32.73 -74.56
CA ASN A 1035 27.34 33.61 -74.42
C ASN A 1035 26.80 33.68 -72.98
N MET A 1036 27.68 33.59 -71.97
CA MET A 1036 27.36 33.79 -70.56
C MET A 1036 27.76 35.20 -70.14
N ASN A 1037 26.84 36.17 -70.32
CA ASN A 1037 27.07 37.57 -70.00
C ASN A 1037 26.34 37.94 -68.71
N PHE A 1038 27.07 38.50 -67.73
CA PHE A 1038 26.59 38.89 -66.41
C PHE A 1038 26.75 40.39 -66.15
N ALA A 1039 25.94 40.95 -65.25
CA ALA A 1039 25.96 42.39 -64.96
C ALA A 1039 27.28 42.87 -64.34
N PHE A 1040 27.92 42.03 -63.52
CA PHE A 1040 29.19 42.36 -62.85
C PHE A 1040 30.37 42.52 -63.82
N PHE A 1041 30.26 42.06 -65.09
CA PHE A 1041 31.33 42.23 -66.09
C PHE A 1041 31.71 43.70 -66.31
N ASN A 1042 30.76 44.63 -66.14
CA ASN A 1042 31.01 46.06 -66.25
C ASN A 1042 31.80 46.65 -65.07
N ARG A 1043 31.98 45.90 -63.98
CA ARG A 1043 32.81 46.28 -62.82
C ARG A 1043 34.27 45.82 -62.95
N LEU A 1044 34.60 45.03 -63.97
CA LEU A 1044 35.97 44.58 -64.23
C LEU A 1044 36.91 45.76 -64.55
N PRO A 1045 38.24 45.58 -64.38
CA PRO A 1045 39.22 46.61 -64.71
C PRO A 1045 39.04 47.18 -66.12
N ASP A 1046 39.24 48.49 -66.23
CA ASP A 1046 39.10 49.26 -67.47
C ASP A 1046 39.78 48.59 -68.68
N SER A 1047 40.97 48.00 -68.50
CA SER A 1047 41.69 47.32 -69.58
C SER A 1047 40.88 46.18 -70.23
N LEU A 1048 40.13 45.41 -69.43
CA LEU A 1048 39.29 44.30 -69.89
C LEU A 1048 37.98 44.81 -70.48
N CYS A 1049 37.32 45.76 -69.82
CA CYS A 1049 36.11 46.41 -70.32
C CYS A 1049 36.33 47.02 -71.71
N ARG A 1050 37.51 47.57 -71.97
CA ARG A 1050 37.92 48.08 -73.29
C ARG A 1050 38.17 46.97 -74.30
N LYS A 1051 38.94 45.93 -73.91
CA LYS A 1051 39.29 44.80 -74.79
C LYS A 1051 38.04 44.09 -75.32
N TYR A 1052 37.05 43.85 -74.47
CA TYR A 1052 35.81 43.14 -74.80
C TYR A 1052 34.62 44.04 -75.14
N GLN A 1053 34.82 45.37 -75.18
CA GLN A 1053 33.80 46.36 -75.54
C GLN A 1053 32.54 46.30 -74.66
N LEU A 1054 32.72 46.24 -73.34
CA LEU A 1054 31.64 46.00 -72.37
C LEU A 1054 30.85 47.26 -72.00
N TYR A 1055 31.43 48.46 -72.07
CA TYR A 1055 30.81 49.70 -71.59
C TYR A 1055 29.41 50.00 -72.15
N ASN A 1056 29.18 49.70 -73.42
CA ASN A 1056 27.90 49.90 -74.11
C ASN A 1056 26.93 48.73 -73.93
N ARG A 1057 27.39 47.60 -73.37
CA ARG A 1057 26.59 46.41 -73.11
C ARG A 1057 26.05 46.48 -71.70
N LYS A 1058 24.81 46.94 -71.56
CA LYS A 1058 24.10 46.98 -70.28
C LYS A 1058 23.35 45.67 -70.10
N VAL A 1059 23.85 44.83 -69.20
CA VAL A 1059 23.20 43.57 -68.83
C VAL A 1059 22.26 43.84 -67.66
N VAL A 1060 20.98 43.54 -67.85
CA VAL A 1060 19.99 43.42 -66.80
C VAL A 1060 20.05 42.00 -66.27
N GLU A 1061 20.14 41.87 -64.96
CA GLU A 1061 20.27 40.60 -64.25
C GLU A 1061 19.12 40.48 -63.25
N TYR A 1062 18.51 39.29 -63.20
CA TYR A 1062 17.44 38.97 -62.26
C TYR A 1062 17.60 37.55 -61.75
N HIS A 1063 17.41 37.36 -60.44
CA HIS A 1063 17.61 36.07 -59.77
C HIS A 1063 16.24 35.45 -59.49
N ALA A 1064 15.99 34.26 -60.03
CA ALA A 1064 14.74 33.50 -59.87
C ALA A 1064 15.00 31.99 -59.97
N ARG A 1065 13.95 31.16 -59.88
CA ARG A 1065 14.12 29.70 -60.05
C ARG A 1065 14.65 29.40 -61.45
N PRO A 1066 15.56 28.42 -61.64
CA PRO A 1066 16.17 28.14 -62.93
C PRO A 1066 15.17 27.80 -64.05
N ASP A 1067 14.02 27.26 -63.67
CA ASP A 1067 12.87 26.90 -64.50
C ASP A 1067 11.80 28.00 -64.61
N SER A 1068 11.94 29.10 -63.87
CA SER A 1068 11.06 30.28 -64.00
C SER A 1068 11.11 30.84 -65.42
N LYS A 1069 9.95 31.25 -65.91
CA LYS A 1069 9.86 31.99 -67.18
C LYS A 1069 9.84 33.47 -66.90
N ILE A 1070 11.02 34.06 -67.04
CA ILE A 1070 11.23 35.49 -66.83
C ILE A 1070 11.19 36.21 -68.17
N ALA A 1071 10.36 37.25 -68.26
CA ALA A 1071 10.31 38.14 -69.41
C ALA A 1071 10.64 39.58 -68.99
N ILE A 1072 11.42 40.25 -69.83
CA ILE A 1072 11.70 41.68 -69.71
C ILE A 1072 10.81 42.43 -70.70
N HIS A 1073 10.07 43.40 -70.19
CA HIS A 1073 9.27 44.33 -70.98
C HIS A 1073 10.02 45.65 -71.03
N TYR A 1074 10.44 46.07 -72.22
CA TYR A 1074 11.24 47.28 -72.36
C TYR A 1074 10.76 48.17 -73.50
N ARG A 1075 10.99 49.48 -73.36
CA ARG A 1075 10.77 50.46 -74.42
C ARG A 1075 11.88 51.50 -74.44
N MET A 1076 12.14 52.04 -75.62
CA MET A 1076 12.93 53.26 -75.81
C MET A 1076 11.96 54.45 -75.88
N PRO A 1077 11.78 55.27 -74.83
CA PRO A 1077 10.72 56.28 -74.78
C PRO A 1077 10.76 57.31 -75.93
N LYS A 1078 11.96 57.54 -76.50
CA LYS A 1078 12.16 58.43 -77.65
C LYS A 1078 11.74 57.82 -78.99
N GLN A 1079 11.65 56.50 -79.10
CA GLN A 1079 11.39 55.78 -80.36
C GLN A 1079 10.02 55.12 -80.39
N GLN A 1080 9.55 54.59 -79.26
CA GLN A 1080 8.31 53.81 -79.17
C GLN A 1080 7.56 54.05 -77.86
N GLN A 1081 6.23 54.10 -77.93
CA GLN A 1081 5.34 54.29 -76.77
C GLN A 1081 5.02 52.96 -76.06
N GLU A 1082 4.88 51.85 -76.79
CA GLU A 1082 4.52 50.54 -76.24
C GLU A 1082 5.76 49.73 -75.81
N PHE A 1083 5.57 48.85 -74.82
CA PHE A 1083 6.60 47.95 -74.33
C PHE A 1083 6.74 46.73 -75.25
N THR A 1084 7.98 46.36 -75.56
CA THR A 1084 8.33 45.11 -76.23
C THR A 1084 8.69 44.05 -75.19
N ALA A 1085 8.08 42.87 -75.28
CA ALA A 1085 8.38 41.75 -74.39
C ALA A 1085 9.44 40.83 -75.01
N SER A 1086 10.47 40.47 -74.24
CA SER A 1086 11.48 39.47 -74.59
C SER A 1086 11.69 38.49 -73.44
N ALA A 1087 11.92 37.22 -73.74
CA ALA A 1087 12.30 36.23 -72.73
C ALA A 1087 13.75 36.45 -72.27
N MET A 1088 13.96 36.51 -70.95
CA MET A 1088 15.30 36.50 -70.38
C MET A 1088 15.84 35.07 -70.35
N SER A 1089 17.13 34.89 -70.65
CA SER A 1089 17.75 33.57 -70.66
C SER A 1089 18.40 33.27 -69.31
N ASN A 1090 18.11 32.11 -68.72
CA ASN A 1090 18.87 31.59 -67.58
C ASN A 1090 20.30 31.27 -68.04
N ARG A 1091 21.28 32.07 -67.60
CA ARG A 1091 22.70 31.89 -67.97
C ARG A 1091 23.42 30.94 -67.04
N TYR A 1092 23.06 30.96 -65.76
CA TYR A 1092 23.65 30.11 -64.75
C TYR A 1092 22.71 29.99 -63.55
N ASP A 1093 22.16 28.80 -63.33
CA ASP A 1093 21.44 28.35 -62.14
C ASP A 1093 20.56 29.40 -61.43
N GLY A 1094 19.67 30.04 -62.20
CA GLY A 1094 18.71 31.02 -61.68
C GLY A 1094 19.08 32.49 -61.92
N ILE A 1095 20.26 32.74 -62.51
CA ILE A 1095 20.68 34.07 -62.95
C ILE A 1095 20.19 34.29 -64.39
N PHE A 1096 19.09 35.03 -64.54
CA PHE A 1096 18.51 35.41 -65.81
C PHE A 1096 19.12 36.72 -66.29
N THR A 1097 19.58 36.76 -67.54
CA THR A 1097 20.18 37.98 -68.09
C THR A 1097 19.58 38.39 -69.43
N TRP A 1098 19.50 39.70 -69.63
CA TRP A 1098 19.19 40.34 -70.90
C TRP A 1098 20.17 41.48 -71.17
N GLU A 1099 20.74 41.51 -72.37
CA GLU A 1099 21.76 42.47 -72.76
C GLU A 1099 21.18 43.54 -73.69
N PHE A 1100 21.29 44.80 -73.30
CA PHE A 1100 21.06 45.95 -74.16
C PHE A 1100 22.38 46.51 -74.68
N LEU A 1101 22.41 46.82 -75.98
CA LEU A 1101 23.48 47.63 -76.55
C LEU A 1101 23.01 49.08 -76.59
N LEU A 1102 23.47 49.90 -75.64
CA LEU A 1102 23.03 51.28 -75.48
C LEU A 1102 24.13 52.27 -75.87
N PHE A 1103 23.73 53.26 -76.65
CA PHE A 1103 24.53 54.42 -77.03
C PHE A 1103 24.16 55.65 -76.19
N ARG A 1104 24.96 56.72 -76.28
CA ARG A 1104 24.91 57.91 -75.41
C ARG A 1104 23.48 58.44 -75.14
N ASP A 1105 22.64 58.50 -76.17
CA ASP A 1105 21.31 59.13 -76.09
C ASP A 1105 20.17 58.13 -75.88
N ASP A 1106 20.53 56.84 -75.78
CA ASP A 1106 19.59 55.75 -75.56
C ASP A 1106 19.20 55.71 -74.08
N GLU A 1107 17.90 55.65 -73.85
CA GLU A 1107 17.29 55.42 -72.55
C GLU A 1107 16.30 54.28 -72.73
N VAL A 1108 16.51 53.19 -72.00
CA VAL A 1108 15.58 52.08 -71.93
C VAL A 1108 14.81 52.17 -70.63
N GLU A 1109 13.50 52.19 -70.73
CA GLU A 1109 12.60 51.97 -69.60
C GLU A 1109 12.12 50.52 -69.65
N TYR A 1110 12.28 49.76 -68.55
CA TYR A 1110 11.94 48.36 -68.49
C TYR A 1110 11.33 47.94 -67.15
N TYR A 1111 10.56 46.86 -67.17
CA TYR A 1111 10.16 46.10 -65.98
C TYR A 1111 10.25 44.60 -66.28
N ILE A 1112 10.25 43.79 -65.23
CA ILE A 1112 10.39 42.33 -65.35
C ILE A 1112 9.05 41.69 -64.95
N THR A 1113 8.68 40.61 -65.61
CA THR A 1113 7.52 39.78 -65.24
C THR A 1113 7.92 38.33 -65.11
N GLU A 1114 7.29 37.62 -64.17
CA GLU A 1114 7.41 36.18 -63.99
C GLU A 1114 6.05 35.52 -64.25
N GLU A 1115 6.03 34.43 -65.02
CA GLU A 1115 4.82 33.60 -65.15
C GLU A 1115 4.60 32.81 -63.85
N THR A 1116 3.46 33.05 -63.18
CA THR A 1116 3.01 32.29 -62.00
C THR A 1116 1.73 31.51 -62.31
N GLU A 1117 1.31 30.60 -61.40
CA GLU A 1117 0.05 29.85 -61.56
C GLU A 1117 -1.20 30.75 -61.64
N ASN A 1118 -1.14 31.95 -61.07
CA ASN A 1118 -2.22 32.95 -61.08
C ASN A 1118 -2.14 33.94 -62.27
N GLY A 1119 -1.22 33.70 -63.23
CA GLY A 1119 -0.94 34.58 -64.37
C GLY A 1119 0.42 35.25 -64.31
N THR A 1120 0.71 36.16 -65.25
CA THR A 1120 1.95 36.93 -65.27
C THR A 1120 1.95 38.01 -64.18
N GLN A 1121 2.89 37.93 -63.25
CA GLN A 1121 3.09 38.91 -62.20
C GLN A 1121 4.20 39.89 -62.60
N GLN A 1122 3.95 41.19 -62.46
CA GLN A 1122 4.99 42.21 -62.60
C GLN A 1122 5.85 42.26 -61.34
N LEU A 1123 7.16 42.17 -61.54
CA LEU A 1123 8.20 42.16 -60.51
C LEU A 1123 8.76 43.59 -60.37
N GLY A 1124 8.15 44.37 -59.49
CA GLY A 1124 8.58 45.73 -59.15
C GLY A 1124 8.11 46.82 -60.11
N GLU A 1125 8.51 48.06 -59.81
CA GLU A 1125 8.22 49.25 -60.64
C GLU A 1125 9.15 49.32 -61.87
N SER A 1126 8.79 50.17 -62.84
CA SER A 1126 9.58 50.35 -64.05
C SER A 1126 10.91 51.05 -63.76
N ASN A 1127 12.01 50.41 -64.13
CA ASN A 1127 13.38 50.92 -64.02
C ASN A 1127 13.85 51.56 -65.32
N ARG A 1128 14.88 52.42 -65.24
CA ARG A 1128 15.48 53.09 -66.41
C ARG A 1128 16.99 52.86 -66.46
N ILE A 1129 17.48 52.55 -67.65
CA ILE A 1129 18.91 52.39 -67.94
C ILE A 1129 19.27 53.32 -69.08
N THR A 1130 20.29 54.15 -68.87
CA THR A 1130 20.83 55.05 -69.90
C THR A 1130 22.15 54.52 -70.45
N GLY A 1131 22.45 54.87 -71.70
CA GLY A 1131 23.75 54.60 -72.29
C GLY A 1131 24.90 55.29 -71.56
N ALA A 1132 26.11 54.76 -71.73
CA ALA A 1132 27.31 55.31 -71.09
C ALA A 1132 27.77 56.59 -71.81
N GLU A 1133 28.01 57.66 -71.04
CA GLU A 1133 28.64 58.88 -71.56
C GLU A 1133 30.14 58.64 -71.85
N TYR A 1134 30.51 58.65 -73.12
CA TYR A 1134 31.91 58.57 -73.53
C TYR A 1134 32.48 59.99 -73.76
N ARG A 1135 33.53 60.35 -73.02
CA ARG A 1135 34.27 61.61 -73.23
C ARG A 1135 35.55 61.46 -74.05
N ASP A 1136 36.15 60.26 -74.14
CA ASP A 1136 37.41 60.03 -74.89
C ASP A 1136 37.33 58.80 -75.83
N ILE A 1137 37.48 59.04 -77.14
CA ILE A 1137 37.41 58.02 -78.20
C ILE A 1137 38.60 57.05 -78.15
N ARG A 1138 39.74 57.48 -77.60
CA ARG A 1138 41.01 56.73 -77.62
C ARG A 1138 40.93 55.38 -76.90
N TYR A 1139 39.85 55.13 -76.17
CA TYR A 1139 39.74 54.03 -75.24
C TYR A 1139 38.48 53.15 -75.41
N GLY A 1140 37.64 53.28 -76.44
CA GLY A 1140 36.34 52.57 -76.45
C GLY A 1140 35.88 51.89 -77.73
N GLY A 1141 36.79 51.60 -78.67
CA GLY A 1141 36.50 50.78 -79.84
C GLY A 1141 35.37 51.32 -80.73
N ARG A 1142 34.67 50.43 -81.45
CA ARG A 1142 33.63 50.77 -82.44
C ARG A 1142 32.51 51.62 -81.81
N TYR A 1143 32.04 51.25 -80.62
CA TYR A 1143 30.91 51.91 -79.97
C TYR A 1143 31.25 53.28 -79.38
N ALA A 1144 32.49 53.51 -78.94
CA ALA A 1144 32.90 54.85 -78.51
C ALA A 1144 33.03 55.84 -79.66
N TYR A 1145 33.46 55.40 -80.85
CA TYR A 1145 33.39 56.23 -82.05
C TYR A 1145 31.94 56.63 -82.35
N ILE A 1146 30.99 55.69 -82.24
CA ILE A 1146 29.56 55.98 -82.44
C ILE A 1146 29.04 56.96 -81.38
N ASN A 1147 29.33 56.72 -80.10
CA ASN A 1147 28.93 57.63 -79.02
C ASN A 1147 29.53 59.04 -79.17
N HIS A 1148 30.77 59.15 -79.67
CA HIS A 1148 31.38 60.44 -79.91
C HIS A 1148 30.81 61.14 -81.15
N MET A 1149 30.48 60.40 -82.21
CA MET A 1149 29.75 60.95 -83.35
C MET A 1149 28.38 61.47 -82.94
N LEU A 1150 27.64 60.75 -82.08
CA LEU A 1150 26.37 61.21 -81.52
C LEU A 1150 26.55 62.50 -80.70
N TYR A 1151 27.55 62.54 -79.82
CA TYR A 1151 27.90 63.75 -79.05
C TYR A 1151 28.23 64.97 -79.92
N LEU A 1152 29.09 64.80 -80.94
CA LEU A 1152 29.48 65.89 -81.83
C LEU A 1152 28.28 66.40 -82.65
N ARG A 1153 27.38 65.48 -83.03
CA ARG A 1153 26.12 65.81 -83.71
C ARG A 1153 25.18 66.63 -82.82
N GLU A 1154 25.01 66.24 -81.55
CA GLU A 1154 24.21 67.03 -80.59
C GLU A 1154 24.79 68.43 -80.35
N GLN A 1155 26.12 68.57 -80.33
CA GLN A 1155 26.78 69.88 -80.19
C GLN A 1155 26.79 70.74 -81.46
N GLY A 1156 26.24 70.24 -82.58
CA GLY A 1156 26.24 70.95 -83.86
C GLY A 1156 27.63 71.11 -84.49
N ASN A 1157 28.64 70.35 -84.05
CA ASN A 1157 30.02 70.44 -84.54
C ASN A 1157 30.22 69.53 -85.76
N GLU A 1158 29.68 69.94 -86.92
CA GLU A 1158 29.72 69.13 -88.15
C GLU A 1158 31.12 68.84 -88.65
N ARG A 1159 32.08 69.75 -88.43
CA ARG A 1159 33.45 69.62 -88.92
C ARG A 1159 34.19 68.46 -88.24
N ASP A 1160 34.11 68.39 -86.92
CA ASP A 1160 34.72 67.30 -86.17
C ASP A 1160 33.93 66.00 -86.35
N LEU A 1161 32.60 66.06 -86.51
CA LEU A 1161 31.77 64.89 -86.81
C LEU A 1161 32.20 64.19 -88.11
N LEU A 1162 32.34 64.94 -89.21
CA LEU A 1162 32.81 64.42 -90.51
C LEU A 1162 34.21 63.78 -90.39
N ARG A 1163 35.09 64.38 -89.59
CA ARG A 1163 36.43 63.83 -89.33
C ARG A 1163 36.35 62.51 -88.58
N THR A 1164 35.56 62.43 -87.51
CA THR A 1164 35.36 61.20 -86.75
C THR A 1164 34.68 60.11 -87.59
N MET A 1165 33.74 60.47 -88.47
CA MET A 1165 33.11 59.53 -89.41
C MET A 1165 34.13 58.94 -90.40
N GLN A 1166 35.01 59.76 -90.97
CA GLN A 1166 36.07 59.29 -91.86
C GLN A 1166 37.08 58.40 -91.15
N GLU A 1167 37.45 58.73 -89.90
CA GLU A 1167 38.33 57.90 -89.08
C GLU A 1167 37.67 56.55 -88.73
N TYR A 1168 36.38 56.58 -88.36
CA TYR A 1168 35.59 55.39 -88.10
C TYR A 1168 35.46 54.49 -89.34
N GLU A 1169 35.19 55.06 -90.51
CA GLU A 1169 35.09 54.33 -91.78
C GLU A 1169 36.43 53.72 -92.19
N LYS A 1170 37.55 54.47 -92.05
CA LYS A 1170 38.90 53.93 -92.24
C LYS A 1170 39.17 52.74 -91.34
N LEU A 1171 38.83 52.84 -90.05
CA LEU A 1171 38.99 51.76 -89.08
C LEU A 1171 38.08 50.57 -89.38
N SER A 1172 36.85 50.80 -89.84
CA SER A 1172 35.90 49.76 -90.26
C SER A 1172 36.42 48.99 -91.48
N ILE A 1173 36.93 49.70 -92.49
CA ILE A 1173 37.54 49.09 -93.68
C ILE A 1173 38.80 48.31 -93.29
N LEU A 1174 39.67 48.88 -92.46
CA LEU A 1174 40.87 48.19 -91.96
C LEU A 1174 40.50 46.91 -91.18
N SER A 1175 39.51 46.98 -90.30
CA SER A 1175 39.01 45.84 -89.54
C SER A 1175 38.44 44.75 -90.45
N SER A 1176 37.63 45.10 -91.44
CA SER A 1176 37.07 44.16 -92.42
C SER A 1176 38.13 43.48 -93.31
N LYS A 1177 39.29 44.11 -93.51
CA LYS A 1177 40.43 43.55 -94.25
C LYS A 1177 41.35 42.68 -93.38
N MET A 1178 41.49 43.05 -92.10
CA MET A 1178 42.38 42.37 -91.15
C MET A 1178 41.75 41.16 -90.46
N PHE A 1179 40.41 41.14 -90.33
CA PHE A 1179 39.68 40.08 -89.64
C PHE A 1179 38.57 39.52 -90.54
N LYS A 1180 38.65 38.22 -90.88
CA LYS A 1180 37.53 37.49 -91.51
C LYS A 1180 36.53 37.12 -90.42
N ILE A 1181 35.26 37.45 -90.64
CA ILE A 1181 34.15 36.95 -89.83
C ILE A 1181 34.11 35.43 -90.01
N ILE A 1182 34.25 34.68 -88.91
CA ILE A 1182 33.95 33.24 -88.83
C ILE A 1182 32.58 33.11 -88.19
#